data_AF-A0A8B9UB28-F1
#
_entry.id   AF-A0A8B9UB28-F1
#
_cell.length_a   1.000
_cell.length_b   1.000
_cell.length_c   1.000
_cell.angle_alpha   90.00
_cell.angle_beta   90.00
_cell.angle_gamma   90.00
#
_symmetry.space_group_name_H-M   'P 1'
#
loop_
_entity.id
_entity.type
_entity.pdbx_description
1 polymer ?
#
loop_
_entity_poly.entity_id
_entity_poly.type
_entity_poly.pdbx_seq_one_letter_code
_entity_poly.pdbx_strand_id
1 'polypeptide(L)'
;MSVRPENHAATSALKRIAADMSNIIESLDTRELHFEGEEVDSEVLNDPKACIPFSAIYHTCGFKEPGTQTYLTGCPVRVRVLEVERFTSTKKVPSPNVYTIELTHGEFTWQVKRKFKHFQEFHRELLRYKAFVRIPIPTRSHTVRRQSIKRGEPRQMPSLPHTAESTVREEHFSSRRKQLEDYLTKILKMPMYRNYHGTFSDLSQGKCQEGMVMKRSGGHRIPGLNCCGQGRMCYRWSKRWLVVKDSFLLYMKPDSGAIAFVLLVDKEFNIKIGQKETETKYGLQIDNLSRSLILKCTSYRHAQWWRQGIDEFIRKHGKDFLTEHRFGSYAAVQENTLAKWYVNAKSYFEDVANAMEAAKEEIFITDWWLSPEIFMKRPVVEGNHWRLDCILKRKAQQGVKIFVMLYKEVELALGINSEYSKRTLMHLHPNIKVMRHPDHVSSSVYLWAHHEKLVIVDQSVAFVGGIDLAYGRWDDDEHRLTDVGSVKRMGAAKSVSTANLAVTESSEHIALQSQAPSPESHLSPRNADDVPDSSRMKGIGKSKKFSRFSIYKHLHKHGMHHADSVSSIDSESSKCCFSSQLYPNDIYKRVFLFCLPVADKGSIRSLKTGVGELLGETRFWHGKDYCNFVFKDWVQLDKPFADFIDRYTTPRMPWHDISSVVHGKAARDVARHFIQRWNFTKIMKPKYRSLSYPFLLPKTQQTANELKYQVPEAFHATVQVIRSAADWSAGIKYHEESIHNAYVSVIENSKHYIYIENQFFISCADDKVVWNKVGDAIAQRILKAHRENKRFRVYVVIPLLPGFEGDISTGGGNALQAIMHFNYRTMCRGENSILGQLKAEGKNKWINYISFCGLRTYAELEGKLVTELIYVHSKLLIADDNTVIIGSANINDRSMLGKRDSEMAIIVQDTETVPSVMDGEQYSAGKFAQSLRLRCFRVVLGGSDQNPDHQDPVCERFFKEVWISTAARNATIFDKVFRCLPSDQVNNLAQLRDFINKPKLATDDPAKAAEELKKIRGFLVQFPFRFLKEEYLLPSVGTKESMVPMEVWT
;
A
#
# COMPACT_ATOMS: atom_id res chain seq x y z
N MET A 1 -10.09 70.31 -18.19
CA MET A 1 -9.39 71.53 -17.71
C MET A 1 -7.88 71.27 -17.71
N SER A 2 -7.09 72.29 -17.33
CA SER A 2 -5.63 72.39 -17.51
C SER A 2 -4.77 71.27 -16.90
N VAL A 3 -3.52 71.23 -17.36
CA VAL A 3 -2.41 70.37 -16.92
C VAL A 3 -1.84 70.84 -15.57
N ARG A 4 -1.39 69.90 -14.73
CA ARG A 4 -0.13 70.03 -13.94
C ARG A 4 0.50 68.63 -13.72
N PRO A 5 1.84 68.50 -13.70
CA PRO A 5 2.53 67.19 -13.67
C PRO A 5 3.15 66.83 -12.31
N GLU A 6 3.45 65.54 -12.09
CA GLU A 6 4.25 65.06 -10.94
C GLU A 6 5.52 64.27 -11.36
N ASN A 7 6.66 64.93 -11.21
CA ASN A 7 8.00 64.41 -10.87
C ASN A 7 8.43 63.00 -11.30
N HIS A 8 9.04 62.89 -12.49
CA HIS A 8 9.98 61.81 -12.81
C HIS A 8 11.34 61.99 -12.09
N ALA A 9 11.45 61.62 -10.81
CA ALA A 9 12.65 61.90 -10.00
C ALA A 9 13.18 60.71 -9.16
N ALA A 10 13.09 59.45 -9.64
CA ALA A 10 13.67 58.29 -8.94
C ALA A 10 14.26 57.20 -9.87
N THR A 11 13.64 56.93 -11.03
CA THR A 11 14.02 55.82 -11.93
C THR A 11 15.20 56.12 -12.86
N SER A 12 15.78 57.33 -12.81
CA SER A 12 16.91 57.74 -13.66
C SER A 12 18.25 57.18 -13.15
N ALA A 13 18.57 57.37 -11.86
CA ALA A 13 19.87 57.01 -11.29
C ALA A 13 20.18 55.51 -11.41
N LEU A 14 19.23 54.63 -11.05
CA LEU A 14 19.41 53.19 -11.17
C LEU A 14 19.55 52.70 -12.63
N LYS A 15 18.92 53.39 -13.59
CA LYS A 15 19.10 53.08 -15.02
C LYS A 15 20.47 53.54 -15.53
N ARG A 16 20.95 54.70 -15.09
CA ARG A 16 22.32 55.16 -15.37
C ARG A 16 23.35 54.21 -14.79
N ILE A 17 23.29 53.90 -13.49
CA ILE A 17 24.20 52.94 -12.84
C ILE A 17 24.20 51.57 -13.56
N ALA A 18 23.04 51.07 -13.99
CA ALA A 18 22.97 49.82 -14.75
C ALA A 18 23.57 49.92 -16.18
N ALA A 19 23.50 51.07 -16.83
CA ALA A 19 24.14 51.34 -18.11
C ALA A 19 25.65 51.54 -17.96
N ASP A 20 26.07 52.36 -16.99
CA ASP A 20 27.47 52.64 -16.66
C ASP A 20 28.21 51.35 -16.26
N MET A 21 27.60 50.51 -15.42
CA MET A 21 28.13 49.16 -15.13
C MET A 21 28.14 48.23 -16.35
N SER A 22 27.22 48.39 -17.31
CA SER A 22 27.25 47.60 -18.55
C SER A 22 28.40 48.03 -19.46
N ASN A 23 28.62 49.34 -19.61
CA ASN A 23 29.74 49.92 -20.36
C ASN A 23 31.09 49.52 -19.74
N ILE A 24 31.21 49.57 -18.41
CA ILE A 24 32.41 49.12 -17.67
C ILE A 24 32.64 47.60 -17.86
N ILE A 25 31.59 46.79 -17.94
CA ILE A 25 31.72 45.35 -18.20
C ILE A 25 32.13 45.06 -19.67
N GLU A 26 31.73 45.92 -20.62
CA GLU A 26 32.15 45.80 -22.02
C GLU A 26 33.55 46.38 -22.30
N SER A 27 34.10 47.23 -21.41
CA SER A 27 35.47 47.78 -21.52
C SER A 27 36.57 47.00 -20.78
N LEU A 28 36.23 45.92 -20.06
CA LEU A 28 37.22 45.10 -19.33
C LEU A 28 38.04 44.20 -20.29
N ASP A 29 39.25 44.64 -20.65
CA ASP A 29 40.21 43.78 -21.35
C ASP A 29 40.56 42.54 -20.50
N THR A 30 40.87 41.44 -21.20
CA THR A 30 41.03 40.09 -20.68
C THR A 30 42.48 39.70 -20.41
N ARG A 31 43.41 40.67 -20.49
CA ARG A 31 44.86 40.44 -20.50
C ARG A 31 45.58 40.77 -19.19
N GLU A 32 45.04 41.67 -18.36
CA GLU A 32 45.72 42.10 -17.12
C GLU A 32 45.36 41.25 -15.89
N LEU A 33 46.23 41.34 -14.87
CA LEU A 33 46.29 40.54 -13.64
C LEU A 33 46.77 39.08 -13.84
N HIS A 34 48.01 38.94 -14.31
CA HIS A 34 48.89 37.86 -13.85
C HIS A 34 49.29 38.09 -12.38
N PHE A 35 49.49 37.00 -11.65
CA PHE A 35 50.26 36.92 -10.41
C PHE A 35 50.80 35.49 -10.34
N GLU A 36 52.08 35.36 -10.01
CA GLU A 36 52.77 34.07 -9.92
C GLU A 36 52.32 33.28 -8.68
N GLY A 37 52.69 32.00 -8.61
CA GLY A 37 52.06 31.03 -7.71
C GLY A 37 53.00 30.43 -6.68
N GLU A 38 52.41 29.56 -5.86
CA GLU A 38 53.07 28.49 -5.10
C GLU A 38 52.17 27.27 -5.17
N GLU A 39 52.77 26.08 -5.24
CA GLU A 39 52.07 24.82 -5.47
C GLU A 39 51.82 24.07 -4.16
N VAL A 40 50.65 23.41 -4.06
CA VAL A 40 50.40 22.36 -3.07
C VAL A 40 49.60 21.25 -3.75
N ASP A 41 50.20 20.08 -3.85
CA ASP A 41 49.56 18.90 -4.42
C ASP A 41 48.38 18.40 -3.58
N SER A 42 47.44 17.72 -4.23
CA SER A 42 46.39 16.95 -3.57
C SER A 42 45.85 15.90 -4.53
N GLU A 43 46.24 14.66 -4.31
CA GLU A 43 45.73 13.50 -5.05
C GLU A 43 44.21 13.41 -5.00
N VAL A 44 43.59 12.94 -6.07
CA VAL A 44 42.15 12.62 -6.12
C VAL A 44 42.00 11.15 -6.45
N LEU A 45 41.60 10.36 -5.44
CA LEU A 45 41.30 8.94 -5.59
C LEU A 45 40.20 8.72 -6.64
N ASN A 46 40.48 7.85 -7.62
CA ASN A 46 39.51 7.45 -8.63
C ASN A 46 38.67 6.26 -8.12
N ASP A 47 37.40 6.50 -7.79
CA ASP A 47 36.43 5.45 -7.46
C ASP A 47 35.63 5.03 -8.73
N PRO A 48 35.80 3.81 -9.26
CA PRO A 48 35.38 3.45 -10.61
C PRO A 48 33.91 3.01 -10.77
N LYS A 49 32.94 3.80 -10.26
CA LYS A 49 31.55 3.90 -10.78
C LYS A 49 30.71 4.96 -10.03
N ALA A 50 30.67 6.18 -10.56
CA ALA A 50 29.84 7.28 -10.02
C ALA A 50 28.33 7.10 -10.29
N CYS A 51 27.70 6.12 -9.65
CA CYS A 51 26.25 5.90 -9.70
C CYS A 51 25.53 6.69 -8.61
N ILE A 52 24.43 7.39 -8.93
CA ILE A 52 23.59 8.08 -7.95
C ILE A 52 22.49 7.12 -7.46
N PRO A 53 22.40 6.81 -6.15
CA PRO A 53 21.36 5.92 -5.63
C PRO A 53 19.97 6.57 -5.71
N PHE A 54 18.94 5.75 -5.88
CA PHE A 54 17.56 6.23 -6.02
C PHE A 54 17.09 7.10 -4.83
N SER A 55 17.59 6.84 -3.62
CA SER A 55 17.33 7.63 -2.41
C SER A 55 17.67 9.12 -2.54
N ALA A 56 18.52 9.53 -3.50
CA ALA A 56 18.85 10.92 -3.77
C ALA A 56 17.63 11.79 -4.15
N ILE A 57 16.52 11.20 -4.64
CA ILE A 57 15.28 11.95 -4.93
C ILE A 57 14.66 12.62 -3.70
N TYR A 58 15.02 12.15 -2.50
CA TYR A 58 14.58 12.71 -1.22
C TYR A 58 15.49 13.85 -0.70
N HIS A 59 16.58 14.14 -1.41
CA HIS A 59 17.63 15.07 -1.00
C HIS A 59 18.00 16.07 -2.13
N THR A 60 16.99 16.54 -2.87
CA THR A 60 17.18 17.51 -3.97
C THR A 60 17.49 18.92 -3.45
N CYS A 61 18.46 19.59 -4.08
CA CYS A 61 18.89 20.97 -3.79
C CYS A 61 18.45 21.97 -4.89
N GLY A 62 18.42 23.25 -4.55
CA GLY A 62 18.16 24.35 -5.48
C GLY A 62 19.31 24.59 -6.45
N PHE A 63 19.00 24.92 -7.71
CA PHE A 63 20.04 25.15 -8.74
C PHE A 63 20.98 26.32 -8.42
N LYS A 64 20.61 27.22 -7.51
CA LYS A 64 21.41 28.39 -7.12
C LYS A 64 22.17 28.24 -5.80
N GLU A 65 21.97 27.12 -5.11
CA GLU A 65 22.58 26.86 -3.80
C GLU A 65 24.10 26.62 -3.95
N PRO A 66 24.94 27.15 -3.04
CA PRO A 66 26.38 26.88 -3.08
C PRO A 66 26.66 25.39 -2.84
N GLY A 67 27.55 24.80 -3.63
CA GLY A 67 27.95 23.39 -3.50
C GLY A 67 27.10 22.38 -4.29
N THR A 68 26.04 22.80 -4.99
CA THR A 68 25.22 21.91 -5.84
C THR A 68 26.05 21.25 -6.94
N GLN A 69 26.35 19.96 -6.78
CA GLN A 69 27.10 19.17 -7.76
C GLN A 69 26.20 18.78 -8.95
N THR A 70 26.38 19.46 -10.09
CA THR A 70 25.56 19.26 -11.31
C THR A 70 26.10 18.20 -12.27
N TYR A 71 27.30 17.66 -12.01
CA TYR A 71 28.00 16.70 -12.85
C TYR A 71 28.59 15.58 -11.98
N LEU A 72 28.53 14.33 -12.46
CA LEU A 72 29.09 13.15 -11.80
C LEU A 72 30.59 13.32 -11.54
N THR A 73 31.05 12.93 -10.35
CA THR A 73 32.48 12.94 -9.98
C THR A 73 33.28 12.04 -10.92
N GLY A 74 34.48 12.45 -11.32
CA GLY A 74 35.36 11.68 -12.22
C GLY A 74 34.90 11.61 -13.69
N CYS A 75 33.60 11.72 -13.99
CA CYS A 75 33.10 11.62 -15.36
C CYS A 75 33.38 12.92 -16.17
N PRO A 76 34.09 12.86 -17.32
CA PRO A 76 34.24 14.02 -18.18
C PRO A 76 32.91 14.44 -18.82
N VAL A 77 32.83 15.70 -19.25
CA VAL A 77 31.78 16.19 -20.16
C VAL A 77 32.42 16.38 -21.53
N ARG A 78 31.95 15.63 -22.54
CA ARG A 78 32.36 15.77 -23.94
C ARG A 78 31.30 16.59 -24.68
N VAL A 79 31.73 17.39 -25.65
CA VAL A 79 30.85 18.16 -26.53
C VAL A 79 31.24 17.88 -27.98
N ARG A 80 30.24 17.80 -28.86
CA ARG A 80 30.40 17.81 -30.32
C ARG A 80 29.39 18.76 -30.94
N VAL A 81 29.78 19.52 -31.97
CA VAL A 81 28.83 20.30 -32.77
C VAL A 81 28.60 19.55 -34.08
N LEU A 82 27.53 18.74 -34.12
CA LEU A 82 27.28 17.78 -35.20
C LEU A 82 26.94 18.48 -36.52
N GLU A 83 25.96 19.38 -36.51
CA GLU A 83 25.28 19.87 -37.71
C GLU A 83 25.01 21.37 -37.67
N VAL A 84 24.76 21.97 -38.85
CA VAL A 84 24.27 23.35 -39.01
C VAL A 84 23.11 23.40 -40.00
N GLU A 85 21.89 23.57 -39.53
CA GLU A 85 20.69 23.76 -40.36
C GLU A 85 20.56 25.25 -40.75
N ARG A 86 20.47 25.58 -42.04
CA ARG A 86 20.22 26.95 -42.54
C ARG A 86 18.75 27.11 -42.95
N PHE A 87 17.96 27.91 -42.21
CA PHE A 87 16.54 28.09 -42.51
C PHE A 87 16.28 29.24 -43.50
N THR A 88 16.22 28.90 -44.80
CA THR A 88 15.96 29.83 -45.92
C THR A 88 14.47 30.07 -46.16
N SER A 89 13.74 30.62 -45.17
CA SER A 89 12.32 30.98 -45.32
C SER A 89 12.03 32.43 -44.93
N THR A 90 11.63 33.22 -45.94
CA THR A 90 11.29 34.66 -45.90
C THR A 90 12.42 35.65 -45.57
N LYS A 91 12.46 36.77 -46.32
CA LYS A 91 13.49 37.82 -46.22
C LYS A 91 13.31 38.72 -44.98
N LYS A 92 13.64 38.25 -43.76
CA LYS A 92 13.92 39.09 -42.55
C LYS A 92 14.33 38.29 -41.27
N VAL A 93 15.22 37.30 -41.38
CA VAL A 93 15.72 36.53 -40.22
C VAL A 93 17.19 36.85 -39.92
N PRO A 94 17.55 37.54 -38.82
CA PRO A 94 18.93 37.94 -38.52
C PRO A 94 19.90 36.79 -38.17
N SER A 95 19.37 35.61 -37.86
CA SER A 95 20.10 34.42 -37.41
C SER A 95 19.54 33.17 -38.11
N PRO A 96 19.98 32.86 -39.35
CA PRO A 96 19.40 31.77 -40.14
C PRO A 96 19.86 30.38 -39.70
N ASN A 97 21.02 30.28 -39.05
CA ASN A 97 21.69 29.02 -38.75
C ASN A 97 21.23 28.44 -37.38
N VAL A 98 21.10 27.13 -37.32
CA VAL A 98 20.81 26.37 -36.10
C VAL A 98 21.81 25.23 -35.96
N TYR A 99 22.61 25.26 -34.91
CA TYR A 99 23.66 24.30 -34.59
C TYR A 99 23.09 23.17 -33.73
N THR A 100 23.29 21.92 -34.13
CA THR A 100 23.00 20.73 -33.31
C THR A 100 24.22 20.43 -32.44
N ILE A 101 24.10 20.59 -31.12
CA ILE A 101 25.18 20.34 -30.16
C ILE A 101 24.87 19.03 -29.42
N GLU A 102 25.74 18.04 -29.54
CA GLU A 102 25.73 16.83 -28.73
C GLU A 102 26.61 17.03 -27.49
N LEU A 103 26.15 16.51 -26.36
CA LEU A 103 26.93 16.42 -25.13
C LEU A 103 26.81 15.00 -24.56
N THR A 104 27.95 14.46 -24.12
CA THR A 104 28.05 13.15 -23.47
C THR A 104 28.71 13.28 -22.10
N HIS A 105 28.13 12.68 -21.07
CA HIS A 105 28.62 12.71 -19.70
C HIS A 105 28.21 11.43 -18.96
N GLY A 106 29.18 10.58 -18.63
CA GLY A 106 28.90 9.20 -18.22
C GLY A 106 28.16 8.45 -19.34
N GLU A 107 27.12 7.70 -18.96
CA GLU A 107 26.23 7.00 -19.91
C GLU A 107 25.23 7.94 -20.60
N PHE A 108 25.06 9.17 -20.10
CA PHE A 108 24.09 10.13 -20.64
C PHE A 108 24.64 10.82 -21.88
N THR A 109 23.96 10.68 -23.01
CA THR A 109 24.19 11.50 -24.22
C THR A 109 22.90 12.23 -24.59
N TRP A 110 23.01 13.51 -24.95
CA TRP A 110 21.88 14.33 -25.36
C TRP A 110 22.26 15.34 -26.43
N GLN A 111 21.27 15.79 -27.21
CA GLN A 111 21.45 16.80 -28.24
C GLN A 111 20.56 18.02 -27.96
N VAL A 112 21.11 19.23 -28.17
CA VAL A 112 20.39 20.50 -28.04
C VAL A 112 20.62 21.38 -29.27
N LYS A 113 19.55 21.93 -29.84
CA LYS A 113 19.63 22.86 -30.97
C LYS A 113 19.77 24.31 -30.47
N ARG A 114 20.67 25.09 -31.07
CA ARG A 114 21.01 26.48 -30.67
C ARG A 114 21.22 27.39 -31.89
N LYS A 115 20.91 28.68 -31.76
CA LYS A 115 21.34 29.72 -32.71
C LYS A 115 22.61 30.41 -32.20
N PHE A 116 23.42 31.03 -33.06
CA PHE A 116 24.65 31.69 -32.58
C PHE A 116 24.37 32.76 -31.50
N LYS A 117 23.23 33.48 -31.61
CA LYS A 117 22.74 34.42 -30.59
C LYS A 117 22.69 33.84 -29.17
N HIS A 118 22.36 32.56 -29.01
CA HIS A 118 22.31 31.93 -27.68
C HIS A 118 23.72 31.77 -27.08
N PHE A 119 24.74 31.51 -27.91
CA PHE A 119 26.13 31.49 -27.45
C PHE A 119 26.61 32.90 -27.05
N GLN A 120 26.17 33.94 -27.75
CA GLN A 120 26.45 35.36 -27.39
C GLN A 120 25.74 35.78 -26.09
N GLU A 121 24.57 35.23 -25.80
CA GLU A 121 23.85 35.45 -24.54
C GLU A 121 24.53 34.72 -23.38
N PHE A 122 24.85 33.44 -23.55
CA PHE A 122 25.61 32.63 -22.59
C PHE A 122 27.00 33.22 -22.27
N HIS A 123 27.75 33.67 -23.29
CA HIS A 123 29.06 34.31 -23.12
C HIS A 123 28.99 35.56 -22.22
N ARG A 124 27.97 36.40 -22.43
CA ARG A 124 27.74 37.60 -21.61
C ARG A 124 27.27 37.26 -20.18
N GLU A 125 26.56 36.15 -19.97
CA GLU A 125 26.27 35.68 -18.61
C GLU A 125 27.53 35.19 -17.90
N LEU A 126 28.42 34.44 -18.57
CA LEU A 126 29.70 34.01 -17.99
C LEU A 126 30.64 35.19 -17.67
N LEU A 127 30.69 36.22 -18.52
CA LEU A 127 31.43 37.46 -18.22
C LEU A 127 30.88 38.18 -16.98
N ARG A 128 29.54 38.30 -16.87
CA ARG A 128 28.89 38.86 -15.67
C ARG A 128 29.19 38.03 -14.42
N TYR A 129 29.13 36.70 -14.51
CA TYR A 129 29.48 35.81 -13.41
C TYR A 129 30.95 35.99 -12.97
N LYS A 130 31.89 36.06 -13.92
CA LYS A 130 33.30 36.36 -13.66
C LYS A 130 33.48 37.68 -12.91
N ALA A 131 32.75 38.73 -13.30
CA ALA A 131 32.76 40.01 -12.59
C ALA A 131 32.17 39.88 -11.17
N PHE A 132 31.01 39.25 -11.00
CA PHE A 132 30.37 39.09 -9.68
C PHE A 132 31.19 38.26 -8.68
N VAL A 133 32.01 37.30 -9.14
CA VAL A 133 32.97 36.58 -8.27
C VAL A 133 34.13 37.48 -7.83
N ARG A 134 34.60 38.37 -8.72
CA ARG A 134 35.68 39.33 -8.45
C ARG A 134 35.26 40.47 -7.50
N ILE A 135 33.99 40.90 -7.50
CA ILE A 135 33.52 41.95 -6.58
C ILE A 135 33.42 41.42 -5.13
N PRO A 136 34.05 42.06 -4.14
CA PRO A 136 34.03 41.64 -2.74
C PRO A 136 32.76 42.13 -2.00
N ILE A 137 31.59 41.60 -2.37
CA ILE A 137 30.34 41.91 -1.66
C ILE A 137 30.26 41.08 -0.36
N PRO A 138 30.08 41.70 0.83
CA PRO A 138 30.05 40.98 2.11
C PRO A 138 28.68 40.27 2.32
N THR A 139 28.47 39.14 1.65
CA THR A 139 27.36 38.23 1.95
C THR A 139 27.85 36.80 2.12
N ARG A 140 27.16 36.02 2.97
CA ARG A 140 27.51 34.62 3.28
C ARG A 140 27.65 33.73 2.04
N SER A 141 26.93 34.02 0.96
CA SER A 141 27.03 33.29 -0.31
C SER A 141 28.21 33.71 -1.19
N HIS A 142 28.69 34.96 -1.10
CA HIS A 142 29.93 35.40 -1.76
C HIS A 142 31.17 34.82 -1.06
N THR A 143 31.18 34.76 0.28
CA THR A 143 32.29 34.18 1.06
C THR A 143 32.51 32.70 0.70
N VAL A 144 31.45 31.89 0.75
CA VAL A 144 31.53 30.45 0.41
C VAL A 144 31.93 30.23 -1.06
N ARG A 145 31.39 31.03 -1.99
CA ARG A 145 31.76 30.95 -3.42
C ARG A 145 33.20 31.35 -3.72
N ARG A 146 33.88 32.09 -2.83
CA ARG A 146 35.32 32.37 -2.93
C ARG A 146 36.17 31.24 -2.36
N GLN A 147 35.72 30.61 -1.28
CA GLN A 147 36.39 29.45 -0.67
C GLN A 147 36.38 28.22 -1.58
N SER A 148 35.36 28.06 -2.43
CA SER A 148 35.24 26.94 -3.38
C SER A 148 36.08 27.06 -4.66
N ILE A 149 37.06 27.99 -4.73
CA ILE A 149 37.89 28.23 -5.92
C ILE A 149 39.36 27.96 -5.56
N LYS A 150 39.96 26.91 -6.14
CA LYS A 150 41.39 26.61 -5.93
C LYS A 150 42.27 27.73 -6.50
N ARG A 151 43.29 28.15 -5.74
CA ARG A 151 44.34 29.05 -6.22
C ARG A 151 45.24 28.29 -7.21
N GLY A 152 45.01 28.46 -8.50
CA GLY A 152 45.87 27.90 -9.56
C GLY A 152 45.16 27.68 -10.91
N GLU A 153 43.85 27.48 -10.91
CA GLU A 153 43.10 27.21 -12.14
C GLU A 153 43.21 28.33 -13.20
N PRO A 154 43.23 27.99 -14.51
CA PRO A 154 43.31 28.97 -15.59
C PRO A 154 42.11 29.95 -15.58
N ARG A 155 42.39 31.24 -15.76
CA ARG A 155 41.43 32.34 -15.47
C ARG A 155 40.98 33.15 -16.69
N GLN A 156 41.58 32.94 -17.86
CA GLN A 156 41.25 33.69 -19.09
C GLN A 156 39.93 33.18 -19.68
N MET A 157 39.08 34.09 -20.16
CA MET A 157 37.78 33.70 -20.74
C MET A 157 38.01 33.17 -22.17
N PRO A 158 37.52 31.99 -22.57
CA PRO A 158 37.61 31.54 -23.96
C PRO A 158 36.89 32.52 -24.89
N SER A 159 37.55 32.96 -25.95
CA SER A 159 36.99 33.90 -26.94
C SER A 159 35.83 33.28 -27.73
N LEU A 160 34.69 33.97 -27.81
CA LEU A 160 33.59 33.56 -28.68
C LEU A 160 33.87 34.00 -30.14
N PRO A 161 33.66 33.14 -31.17
CA PRO A 161 34.00 33.46 -32.55
C PRO A 161 33.31 34.72 -33.12
N HIS A 162 34.09 35.77 -33.42
CA HIS A 162 33.58 37.12 -33.70
C HIS A 162 32.86 37.31 -35.04
N THR A 163 32.99 36.39 -36.02
CA THR A 163 32.36 36.52 -37.34
C THR A 163 30.83 36.60 -37.26
N ALA A 164 30.22 37.53 -38.00
CA ALA A 164 28.77 37.73 -38.04
C ALA A 164 28.03 36.53 -38.68
N GLU A 165 26.88 36.14 -38.11
CA GLU A 165 26.15 34.94 -38.54
C GLU A 165 25.54 35.06 -39.96
N SER A 166 25.27 36.28 -40.42
CA SER A 166 24.74 36.58 -41.76
C SER A 166 25.75 36.34 -42.90
N THR A 167 27.05 36.48 -42.63
CA THR A 167 28.12 36.30 -43.63
C THR A 167 28.71 34.89 -43.66
N VAL A 168 28.27 33.98 -42.76
CA VAL A 168 28.71 32.58 -42.79
C VAL A 168 28.07 31.86 -43.99
N ARG A 169 28.92 31.57 -44.99
CA ARG A 169 28.62 30.68 -46.11
C ARG A 169 28.78 29.20 -45.71
N GLU A 170 28.18 28.31 -46.49
CA GLU A 170 28.06 26.88 -46.13
C GLU A 170 29.42 26.16 -46.15
N GLU A 171 30.30 26.56 -47.07
CA GLU A 171 31.73 26.23 -47.12
C GLU A 171 32.48 26.46 -45.78
N HIS A 172 32.02 27.38 -44.94
CA HIS A 172 32.62 27.68 -43.64
C HIS A 172 31.92 26.99 -42.45
N PHE A 173 30.84 26.24 -42.67
CA PHE A 173 30.12 25.54 -41.59
C PHE A 173 31.03 24.56 -40.83
N SER A 174 31.92 23.83 -41.50
CA SER A 174 32.82 22.89 -40.83
C SER A 174 33.78 23.59 -39.85
N SER A 175 34.38 24.71 -40.28
CA SER A 175 35.22 25.55 -39.42
C SER A 175 34.41 26.14 -38.26
N ARG A 176 33.20 26.66 -38.52
CA ARG A 176 32.35 27.25 -37.48
C ARG A 176 31.85 26.25 -36.44
N ARG A 177 31.56 24.99 -36.83
CA ARG A 177 31.27 23.90 -35.89
C ARG A 177 32.43 23.69 -34.93
N LYS A 178 33.65 23.48 -35.46
CA LYS A 178 34.86 23.26 -34.66
C LYS A 178 35.17 24.44 -33.72
N GLN A 179 35.07 25.69 -34.20
CA GLN A 179 35.25 26.89 -33.36
C GLN A 179 34.29 26.94 -32.16
N LEU A 180 33.03 26.51 -32.33
CA LEU A 180 32.04 26.48 -31.25
C LEU A 180 32.24 25.26 -30.31
N GLU A 181 32.69 24.14 -30.86
CA GLU A 181 33.07 22.93 -30.11
C GLU A 181 34.28 23.19 -29.20
N ASP A 182 35.33 23.82 -29.74
CA ASP A 182 36.52 24.24 -28.99
C ASP A 182 36.16 25.25 -27.88
N TYR A 183 35.28 26.21 -28.17
CA TYR A 183 34.79 27.19 -27.20
C TYR A 183 34.06 26.54 -26.02
N LEU A 184 33.10 25.65 -26.29
CA LEU A 184 32.35 24.94 -25.25
C LEU A 184 33.22 23.94 -24.48
N THR A 185 34.12 23.23 -25.17
CA THR A 185 35.06 22.29 -24.56
C THR A 185 36.02 23.00 -23.60
N LYS A 186 36.51 24.19 -23.95
CA LYS A 186 37.34 25.02 -23.06
C LYS A 186 36.54 25.45 -21.81
N ILE A 187 35.31 25.93 -21.96
CA ILE A 187 34.43 26.30 -20.82
C ILE A 187 34.20 25.12 -19.87
N LEU A 188 33.90 23.93 -20.40
CA LEU A 188 33.59 22.74 -19.59
C LEU A 188 34.83 22.10 -18.94
N LYS A 189 36.04 22.38 -19.45
CA LYS A 189 37.30 22.02 -18.79
C LYS A 189 37.66 22.91 -17.59
N MET A 190 37.03 24.08 -17.43
CA MET A 190 37.33 25.05 -16.37
C MET A 190 36.32 24.93 -15.22
N PRO A 191 36.68 24.41 -14.03
CA PRO A 191 35.74 24.15 -12.95
C PRO A 191 34.91 25.38 -12.53
N MET A 192 35.49 26.58 -12.48
CA MET A 192 34.77 27.84 -12.26
C MET A 192 33.55 28.00 -13.19
N TYR A 193 33.71 27.78 -14.49
CA TYR A 193 32.63 27.97 -15.46
C TYR A 193 31.77 26.71 -15.63
N ARG A 194 32.34 25.50 -15.59
CA ARG A 194 31.57 24.25 -15.60
C ARG A 194 30.57 24.21 -14.44
N ASN A 195 31.01 24.49 -13.22
CA ASN A 195 30.19 24.38 -12.01
C ASN A 195 29.24 25.58 -11.82
N TYR A 196 29.25 26.56 -12.73
CA TYR A 196 28.27 27.64 -12.72
C TYR A 196 26.89 27.13 -13.15
N HIS A 197 25.87 27.34 -12.32
CA HIS A 197 24.51 26.85 -12.56
C HIS A 197 23.88 27.25 -13.91
N GLY A 198 24.26 28.41 -14.46
CA GLY A 198 23.83 28.83 -15.79
C GLY A 198 24.45 27.99 -16.91
N THR A 199 25.67 27.45 -16.74
CA THR A 199 26.35 26.59 -17.72
C THR A 199 25.60 25.30 -17.96
N PHE A 200 25.23 24.57 -16.90
CA PHE A 200 24.35 23.42 -17.06
C PHE A 200 23.01 23.83 -17.66
N SER A 201 22.38 24.90 -17.13
CA SER A 201 21.07 25.39 -17.60
C SER A 201 21.05 25.72 -19.09
N ASP A 202 22.08 26.38 -19.62
CA ASP A 202 22.16 26.81 -21.04
C ASP A 202 22.69 25.70 -21.97
N LEU A 203 23.27 24.62 -21.43
CA LEU A 203 23.64 23.41 -22.17
C LEU A 203 22.57 22.30 -22.11
N SER A 204 21.55 22.43 -21.24
CA SER A 204 20.43 21.48 -21.12
C SER A 204 19.06 22.06 -21.49
N GLN A 205 18.87 23.39 -21.50
CA GLN A 205 17.61 24.00 -21.97
C GLN A 205 17.23 23.53 -23.38
N GLY A 206 15.95 23.19 -23.60
CA GLY A 206 15.49 22.75 -24.91
C GLY A 206 16.03 21.37 -25.34
N LYS A 207 16.57 20.56 -24.40
CA LYS A 207 16.30 19.12 -24.46
C LYS A 207 14.77 18.96 -24.41
N CYS A 208 14.18 18.16 -25.29
CA CYS A 208 12.72 17.92 -25.22
C CYS A 208 12.33 16.88 -24.13
N GLN A 209 13.30 16.46 -23.32
CA GLN A 209 13.13 15.52 -22.19
C GLN A 209 13.27 16.23 -20.82
N GLU A 210 13.95 17.38 -20.73
CA GLU A 210 14.01 18.18 -19.50
C GLU A 210 14.29 19.67 -19.78
N GLY A 211 13.83 20.57 -18.91
CA GLY A 211 14.11 22.00 -19.09
C GLY A 211 13.19 22.98 -18.35
N MET A 212 13.54 24.26 -18.45
CA MET A 212 12.72 25.36 -17.89
C MET A 212 11.43 25.56 -18.69
N VAL A 213 10.28 25.44 -18.01
CA VAL A 213 8.94 25.71 -18.56
C VAL A 213 8.19 26.73 -17.71
N MET A 214 7.20 27.42 -18.30
CA MET A 214 6.27 28.29 -17.59
C MET A 214 4.94 27.58 -17.38
N LYS A 215 4.63 27.19 -16.14
CA LYS A 215 3.52 26.31 -15.77
C LYS A 215 2.34 27.10 -15.16
N ARG A 216 1.11 26.82 -15.61
CA ARG A 216 -0.15 27.45 -15.15
C ARG A 216 -0.66 26.84 -13.84
N SER A 217 -1.25 27.62 -12.94
CA SER A 217 -1.94 27.10 -11.75
C SER A 217 -3.20 26.30 -12.10
N GLY A 218 -3.70 25.50 -11.15
CA GLY A 218 -4.89 24.66 -11.34
C GLY A 218 -4.65 23.40 -12.19
N GLY A 219 -5.73 22.91 -12.80
CA GLY A 219 -5.74 21.79 -13.75
C GLY A 219 -5.80 20.38 -13.14
N HIS A 220 -5.88 20.22 -11.82
CA HIS A 220 -6.21 18.93 -11.21
C HIS A 220 -7.72 18.67 -11.34
N ARG A 221 -8.13 17.40 -11.52
CA ARG A 221 -9.48 16.98 -11.11
C ARG A 221 -9.50 16.97 -9.57
N ILE A 222 -10.55 17.56 -8.97
CA ILE A 222 -10.76 17.60 -7.52
C ILE A 222 -12.25 17.31 -7.31
N PRO A 223 -12.62 16.11 -6.81
CA PRO A 223 -13.98 15.78 -6.44
C PRO A 223 -14.71 16.92 -5.70
N GLY A 224 -15.90 17.28 -6.18
CA GLY A 224 -16.75 18.30 -5.57
C GLY A 224 -16.32 19.78 -5.74
N LEU A 225 -15.15 20.11 -6.29
CA LEU A 225 -14.62 21.48 -6.30
C LEU A 225 -14.34 22.08 -7.70
N ASN A 226 -15.17 21.75 -8.69
CA ASN A 226 -15.04 22.23 -10.07
C ASN A 226 -15.30 23.74 -10.27
N CYS A 227 -15.81 24.45 -9.27
CA CYS A 227 -16.32 25.83 -9.41
C CYS A 227 -15.25 26.94 -9.32
N CYS A 228 -14.07 26.69 -8.72
CA CYS A 228 -13.07 27.72 -8.46
C CYS A 228 -11.93 27.74 -9.50
N GLY A 229 -12.20 28.13 -10.75
CA GLY A 229 -11.13 28.26 -11.76
C GLY A 229 -11.44 28.88 -13.12
N GLN A 230 -12.70 29.00 -13.54
CA GLN A 230 -13.03 29.35 -14.94
C GLN A 230 -12.69 30.80 -15.36
N GLY A 231 -12.35 31.69 -14.43
CA GLY A 231 -11.90 33.05 -14.75
C GLY A 231 -10.40 33.15 -15.06
N ARG A 232 -10.04 33.68 -16.24
CA ARG A 232 -8.63 33.94 -16.65
C ARG A 232 -7.80 34.70 -15.60
N MET A 233 -8.45 35.55 -14.81
CA MET A 233 -7.82 36.39 -13.76
C MET A 233 -7.29 35.59 -12.56
N CYS A 234 -7.72 34.34 -12.38
CA CYS A 234 -7.31 33.47 -11.27
C CYS A 234 -6.05 32.63 -11.55
N TYR A 235 -5.54 32.62 -12.78
CA TYR A 235 -4.39 31.79 -13.15
C TYR A 235 -3.03 32.46 -12.88
N ARG A 236 -2.21 31.84 -12.04
CA ARG A 236 -0.82 32.24 -11.80
C ARG A 236 0.13 31.40 -12.66
N TRP A 237 1.08 32.05 -13.31
CA TRP A 237 2.17 31.41 -14.04
C TRP A 237 3.41 31.26 -13.16
N SER A 238 4.15 30.16 -13.30
CA SER A 238 5.32 29.86 -12.47
C SER A 238 6.44 29.18 -13.27
N LYS A 239 7.70 29.58 -13.08
CA LYS A 239 8.86 28.91 -13.69
C LYS A 239 9.09 27.56 -12.98
N ARG A 240 9.26 26.49 -13.75
CA ARG A 240 9.50 25.12 -13.25
C ARG A 240 10.56 24.44 -14.10
N TRP A 241 11.30 23.50 -13.52
CA TRP A 241 12.05 22.51 -14.30
C TRP A 241 11.13 21.33 -14.56
N LEU A 242 10.83 21.02 -15.82
CA LEU A 242 10.12 19.81 -16.24
C LEU A 242 11.15 18.70 -16.47
N VAL A 243 10.83 17.47 -16.10
CA VAL A 243 11.60 16.26 -16.46
C VAL A 243 10.62 15.20 -16.94
N VAL A 244 10.97 14.52 -18.03
CA VAL A 244 10.23 13.41 -18.62
C VAL A 244 10.96 12.11 -18.36
N LYS A 245 10.21 11.09 -17.93
CA LYS A 245 10.66 9.73 -17.69
C LYS A 245 9.73 8.76 -18.41
N ASP A 246 10.10 7.48 -18.42
CA ASP A 246 9.41 6.41 -19.14
C ASP A 246 7.93 6.27 -18.75
N SER A 247 7.63 6.42 -17.46
CA SER A 247 6.33 6.15 -16.86
C SER A 247 5.64 7.41 -16.29
N PHE A 248 6.30 8.56 -16.30
CA PHE A 248 5.79 9.82 -15.73
C PHE A 248 6.54 11.07 -16.22
N LEU A 249 5.95 12.23 -15.98
CA LEU A 249 6.61 13.54 -16.01
C LEU A 249 6.59 14.14 -14.59
N LEU A 250 7.69 14.73 -14.14
CA LEU A 250 7.70 15.52 -12.90
C LEU A 250 8.00 17.00 -13.20
N TYR A 251 7.66 17.89 -12.25
CA TYR A 251 8.22 19.23 -12.28
C TYR A 251 8.68 19.74 -10.91
N MET A 252 9.84 20.39 -10.89
CA MET A 252 10.54 20.89 -9.69
C MET A 252 10.48 22.41 -9.57
N LYS A 253 10.65 22.91 -8.34
CA LYS A 253 10.97 24.29 -8.02
C LYS A 253 12.45 24.60 -8.34
N PRO A 254 12.78 25.48 -9.30
CA PRO A 254 14.18 25.82 -9.62
C PRO A 254 14.96 26.46 -8.46
N ASP A 255 14.22 27.11 -7.57
CA ASP A 255 14.69 27.85 -6.40
C ASP A 255 15.11 26.95 -5.24
N SER A 256 14.40 25.83 -5.00
CA SER A 256 14.59 24.99 -3.80
C SER A 256 14.73 23.49 -4.09
N GLY A 257 14.94 23.10 -5.35
CA GLY A 257 15.05 21.70 -5.81
C GLY A 257 13.76 20.88 -5.76
N ALA A 258 12.82 21.24 -4.89
CA ALA A 258 11.73 20.37 -4.48
C ALA A 258 10.79 19.99 -5.63
N ILE A 259 10.52 18.69 -5.75
CA ILE A 259 9.49 18.14 -6.63
C ILE A 259 8.13 18.71 -6.21
N ALA A 260 7.45 19.38 -7.14
CA ALA A 260 6.21 20.09 -6.90
C ALA A 260 4.97 19.38 -7.47
N PHE A 261 5.16 18.41 -8.36
CA PHE A 261 4.14 17.46 -8.83
C PHE A 261 4.76 16.31 -9.64
N VAL A 262 4.01 15.21 -9.75
CA VAL A 262 4.30 14.04 -10.57
C VAL A 262 3.03 13.68 -11.36
N LEU A 263 3.14 13.61 -12.68
CA LEU A 263 2.06 13.27 -13.62
C LEU A 263 2.39 11.91 -14.24
N LEU A 264 1.68 10.85 -13.86
CA LEU A 264 1.88 9.52 -14.45
C LEU A 264 1.43 9.51 -15.91
N VAL A 265 2.09 8.71 -16.74
CA VAL A 265 1.60 8.33 -18.07
C VAL A 265 0.49 7.28 -17.87
N ASP A 266 -0.62 7.43 -18.57
CA ASP A 266 -1.77 6.51 -18.56
C ASP A 266 -2.49 6.54 -19.94
N LYS A 267 -3.52 5.71 -20.13
CA LYS A 267 -4.23 5.57 -21.42
C LYS A 267 -4.91 6.85 -21.95
N GLU A 268 -5.13 7.87 -21.10
CA GLU A 268 -5.65 9.18 -21.53
C GLU A 268 -4.51 10.20 -21.79
N PHE A 269 -3.24 9.77 -21.76
CA PHE A 269 -2.09 10.65 -21.91
C PHE A 269 -2.01 11.26 -23.31
N ASN A 270 -2.23 12.57 -23.41
CA ASN A 270 -2.39 13.27 -24.69
C ASN A 270 -1.75 14.67 -24.66
N ILE A 271 -1.10 15.09 -25.75
CA ILE A 271 -0.37 16.36 -25.84
C ILE A 271 -0.97 17.26 -26.94
N LYS A 272 -1.63 18.33 -26.53
CA LYS A 272 -2.31 19.31 -27.39
C LYS A 272 -1.54 20.62 -27.47
N ILE A 273 -1.64 21.32 -28.60
CA ILE A 273 -1.03 22.64 -28.83
C ILE A 273 -2.10 23.59 -29.36
N GLY A 274 -2.04 24.84 -28.90
CA GLY A 274 -2.74 25.95 -29.57
C GLY A 274 -3.61 26.79 -28.64
N GLN A 275 -4.06 27.94 -29.16
CA GLN A 275 -4.81 28.91 -28.38
C GLN A 275 -6.23 28.44 -28.01
N LYS A 276 -6.85 27.58 -28.83
CA LYS A 276 -8.17 26.99 -28.55
C LYS A 276 -8.13 26.11 -27.29
N GLU A 277 -7.16 25.20 -27.22
CA GLU A 277 -7.02 24.24 -26.11
C GLU A 277 -6.48 24.91 -24.84
N THR A 278 -5.43 25.72 -24.97
CA THR A 278 -4.63 26.19 -23.83
C THR A 278 -4.97 27.60 -23.34
N GLU A 279 -5.94 28.25 -23.99
CA GLU A 279 -6.29 29.68 -23.85
C GLU A 279 -5.11 30.65 -24.09
N THR A 280 -3.98 30.15 -24.59
CA THR A 280 -2.66 30.81 -24.60
C THR A 280 -2.08 30.80 -26.01
N LYS A 281 -1.60 31.96 -26.52
CA LYS A 281 -1.13 32.13 -27.91
C LYS A 281 -0.15 31.04 -28.39
N TYR A 282 0.77 30.62 -27.51
CA TYR A 282 1.70 29.50 -27.73
C TYR A 282 1.72 28.57 -26.51
N GLY A 283 0.58 27.96 -26.18
CA GLY A 283 0.50 26.98 -25.10
C GLY A 283 0.62 25.52 -25.56
N LEU A 284 1.10 24.68 -24.63
CA LEU A 284 1.11 23.22 -24.67
C LEU A 284 0.23 22.70 -23.52
N GLN A 285 -0.61 21.71 -23.78
CA GLN A 285 -1.43 21.03 -22.76
C GLN A 285 -1.11 19.55 -22.77
N ILE A 286 -0.87 18.99 -21.59
CA ILE A 286 -0.63 17.57 -21.37
C ILE A 286 -1.78 17.06 -20.47
N ASP A 287 -2.66 16.24 -21.04
CA ASP A 287 -3.79 15.61 -20.34
C ASP A 287 -3.41 14.21 -19.87
N ASN A 288 -4.07 13.70 -18.81
CA ASN A 288 -4.10 12.29 -18.40
C ASN A 288 -5.40 11.99 -17.61
N LEU A 289 -5.57 10.78 -17.04
CA LEU A 289 -6.75 10.40 -16.24
C LEU A 289 -7.03 11.31 -15.04
N SER A 290 -6.03 12.02 -14.49
CA SER A 290 -6.13 12.84 -13.26
C SER A 290 -6.06 14.36 -13.49
N ARG A 291 -5.47 14.82 -14.59
CA ARG A 291 -5.01 16.20 -14.72
C ARG A 291 -4.96 16.70 -16.17
N SER A 292 -5.22 18.00 -16.34
CA SER A 292 -4.74 18.81 -17.47
C SER A 292 -3.60 19.72 -17.01
N LEU A 293 -2.39 19.56 -17.56
CA LEU A 293 -1.21 20.36 -17.28
C LEU A 293 -0.95 21.34 -18.43
N ILE A 294 -1.18 22.64 -18.19
CA ILE A 294 -0.96 23.70 -19.19
C ILE A 294 0.38 24.40 -18.95
N LEU A 295 1.20 24.45 -20.01
CA LEU A 295 2.51 25.11 -20.10
C LEU A 295 2.48 26.21 -21.18
N LYS A 296 3.29 27.26 -21.00
CA LYS A 296 3.45 28.37 -21.95
C LYS A 296 4.84 28.30 -22.60
N CYS A 297 4.86 28.23 -23.92
CA CYS A 297 6.06 28.24 -24.76
C CYS A 297 6.32 29.66 -25.32
N THR A 298 7.51 29.86 -25.89
CA THR A 298 7.90 31.17 -26.48
C THR A 298 7.45 31.34 -27.93
N SER A 299 7.18 30.25 -28.64
CA SER A 299 6.69 30.23 -30.02
C SER A 299 5.95 28.93 -30.33
N TYR A 300 5.22 28.88 -31.44
CA TYR A 300 4.58 27.65 -31.92
C TYR A 300 5.59 26.52 -32.20
N ARG A 301 6.75 26.83 -32.81
CA ARG A 301 7.84 25.86 -33.04
C ARG A 301 8.39 25.28 -31.74
N HIS A 302 8.52 26.09 -30.68
CA HIS A 302 8.92 25.62 -29.35
C HIS A 302 7.84 24.72 -28.70
N ALA A 303 6.55 25.00 -28.89
CA ALA A 303 5.48 24.10 -28.45
C ALA A 303 5.50 22.77 -29.20
N GLN A 304 5.71 22.78 -30.52
CA GLN A 304 5.84 21.57 -31.34
C GLN A 304 7.06 20.74 -30.95
N TRP A 305 8.23 21.36 -30.72
CA TRP A 305 9.43 20.65 -30.24
C TRP A 305 9.20 19.92 -28.91
N TRP A 306 8.52 20.55 -27.95
CA TRP A 306 8.13 19.86 -26.71
C TRP A 306 7.16 18.72 -26.99
N ARG A 307 6.10 18.93 -27.78
CA ARG A 307 5.18 17.82 -28.13
C ARG A 307 5.92 16.64 -28.74
N GLN A 308 6.71 16.88 -29.79
CA GLN A 308 7.43 15.85 -30.52
C GLN A 308 8.35 15.04 -29.61
N GLY A 309 9.27 15.69 -28.89
CA GLY A 309 10.23 14.94 -28.06
C GLY A 309 9.64 14.30 -26.80
N ILE A 310 8.49 14.76 -26.29
CA ILE A 310 7.77 14.05 -25.22
C ILE A 310 7.02 12.83 -25.81
N ASP A 311 6.32 13.01 -26.93
CA ASP A 311 5.53 11.97 -27.61
C ASP A 311 6.43 10.84 -28.14
N GLU A 312 7.52 11.18 -28.83
CA GLU A 312 8.55 10.24 -29.30
C GLU A 312 9.19 9.45 -28.14
N PHE A 313 9.54 10.12 -27.03
CA PHE A 313 10.17 9.47 -25.89
C PHE A 313 9.19 8.51 -25.18
N ILE A 314 7.96 8.94 -24.93
CA ILE A 314 6.97 8.11 -24.22
C ILE A 314 6.45 6.97 -25.12
N ARG A 315 6.30 7.16 -26.43
CA ARG A 315 6.02 6.04 -27.35
C ARG A 315 7.15 5.00 -27.38
N LYS A 316 8.41 5.43 -27.23
CA LYS A 316 9.58 4.54 -27.24
C LYS A 316 9.82 3.82 -25.91
N HIS A 317 9.53 4.47 -24.77
CA HIS A 317 9.91 3.97 -23.44
C HIS A 317 8.74 3.71 -22.48
N GLY A 318 7.54 4.20 -22.79
CA GLY A 318 6.34 4.14 -21.94
C GLY A 318 5.11 3.58 -22.64
N LYS A 319 5.29 2.86 -23.76
CA LYS A 319 4.20 2.27 -24.57
C LYS A 319 3.18 1.51 -23.72
N ASP A 320 3.68 0.71 -22.78
CA ASP A 320 2.90 -0.16 -21.88
C ASP A 320 1.95 0.63 -20.95
N PHE A 321 2.08 1.95 -20.84
CA PHE A 321 1.18 2.82 -20.07
C PHE A 321 0.16 3.57 -20.94
N LEU A 322 0.30 3.55 -22.28
CA LEU A 322 -0.55 4.29 -23.22
C LEU A 322 -1.75 3.49 -23.74
N THR A 323 -1.77 2.17 -23.55
CA THR A 323 -2.80 1.27 -24.09
C THR A 323 -3.83 0.86 -23.04
N GLU A 324 -4.99 0.39 -23.50
CA GLU A 324 -5.86 -0.43 -22.66
C GLU A 324 -5.30 -1.85 -22.58
N HIS A 325 -5.39 -2.46 -21.40
CA HIS A 325 -4.96 -3.84 -21.17
C HIS A 325 -6.14 -4.78 -20.94
N ARG A 326 -5.85 -6.08 -20.91
CA ARG A 326 -6.82 -7.14 -20.58
C ARG A 326 -7.59 -6.79 -19.29
N PHE A 327 -8.90 -7.06 -19.30
CA PHE A 327 -9.87 -6.70 -18.25
C PHE A 327 -10.06 -5.18 -18.02
N GLY A 328 -9.49 -4.33 -18.87
CA GLY A 328 -9.50 -2.87 -18.70
C GLY A 328 -8.50 -2.36 -17.65
N SER A 329 -7.54 -3.21 -17.23
CA SER A 329 -6.56 -2.85 -16.19
C SER A 329 -5.64 -1.68 -16.59
N TYR A 330 -5.17 -0.93 -15.59
CA TYR A 330 -4.06 0.00 -15.76
C TYR A 330 -2.70 -0.69 -16.00
N ALA A 331 -2.59 -1.99 -15.71
CA ALA A 331 -1.36 -2.77 -15.75
C ALA A 331 -1.37 -3.80 -16.88
N ALA A 332 -0.21 -3.92 -17.54
CA ALA A 332 0.05 -4.91 -18.56
C ALA A 332 0.14 -6.33 -17.97
N VAL A 333 0.03 -7.34 -18.84
CA VAL A 333 0.33 -8.73 -18.48
C VAL A 333 1.85 -8.89 -18.39
N GLN A 334 2.35 -9.41 -17.26
CA GLN A 334 3.76 -9.58 -16.95
C GLN A 334 4.12 -11.07 -16.98
N GLU A 335 4.59 -11.53 -18.14
CA GLU A 335 5.08 -12.90 -18.36
C GLU A 335 6.29 -13.23 -17.47
N ASN A 336 6.45 -14.52 -17.14
CA ASN A 336 7.61 -15.07 -16.41
C ASN A 336 7.91 -14.41 -15.05
N THR A 337 6.87 -13.89 -14.38
CA THR A 337 6.97 -13.24 -13.07
C THR A 337 7.10 -14.27 -11.95
N LEU A 338 8.05 -14.07 -11.02
CA LEU A 338 8.11 -14.85 -9.78
C LEU A 338 6.96 -14.48 -8.84
N ALA A 339 6.11 -15.46 -8.54
CA ALA A 339 4.96 -15.34 -7.64
C ALA A 339 4.90 -16.48 -6.61
N LYS A 340 4.46 -16.19 -5.39
CA LYS A 340 4.18 -17.19 -4.33
C LYS A 340 2.83 -16.89 -3.68
N TRP A 341 2.07 -17.94 -3.36
CA TRP A 341 0.82 -17.86 -2.60
C TRP A 341 1.06 -18.15 -1.11
N TYR A 342 0.13 -17.72 -0.26
CA TYR A 342 0.08 -18.06 1.15
C TYR A 342 -1.33 -18.48 1.54
N VAL A 343 -1.44 -19.61 2.23
CA VAL A 343 -2.64 -20.01 2.98
C VAL A 343 -2.33 -19.78 4.45
N ASN A 344 -3.19 -19.01 5.12
CA ASN A 344 -3.01 -18.49 6.47
C ASN A 344 -1.83 -17.52 6.62
N ALA A 345 -1.83 -16.76 7.72
CA ALA A 345 -0.97 -15.59 7.88
C ALA A 345 0.44 -15.90 8.42
N LYS A 346 0.70 -17.10 8.97
CA LYS A 346 2.00 -17.45 9.60
C LYS A 346 3.21 -17.26 8.69
N SER A 347 3.23 -17.91 7.53
CA SER A 347 4.31 -17.77 6.54
C SER A 347 4.27 -16.42 5.83
N TYR A 348 3.07 -15.83 5.66
CA TYR A 348 2.91 -14.50 5.07
C TYR A 348 3.58 -13.40 5.90
N PHE A 349 3.29 -13.31 7.21
CA PHE A 349 3.94 -12.34 8.09
C PHE A 349 5.44 -12.59 8.24
N GLU A 350 5.89 -13.85 8.21
CA GLU A 350 7.32 -14.17 8.19
C GLU A 350 8.01 -13.65 6.92
N ASP A 351 7.51 -13.96 5.72
CA ASP A 351 8.14 -13.50 4.47
C ASP A 351 8.00 -11.98 4.27
N VAL A 352 6.93 -11.35 4.76
CA VAL A 352 6.81 -9.88 4.86
C VAL A 352 7.89 -9.30 5.77
N ALA A 353 8.13 -9.89 6.94
CA ALA A 353 9.16 -9.41 7.87
C ALA A 353 10.58 -9.62 7.33
N ASN A 354 10.84 -10.74 6.66
CA ASN A 354 12.10 -11.01 5.97
C ASN A 354 12.35 -9.97 4.87
N ALA A 355 11.33 -9.66 4.05
CA ALA A 355 11.41 -8.64 3.00
C ALA A 355 11.62 -7.22 3.56
N MET A 356 10.89 -6.84 4.62
CA MET A 356 11.11 -5.58 5.32
C MET A 356 12.53 -5.48 5.89
N GLU A 357 13.11 -6.57 6.41
CA GLU A 357 14.50 -6.57 6.89
C GLU A 357 15.51 -6.45 5.75
N ALA A 358 15.24 -7.02 4.58
CA ALA A 358 16.09 -6.87 3.41
C ALA A 358 16.14 -5.43 2.87
N ALA A 359 15.04 -4.66 2.99
CA ALA A 359 14.83 -3.34 2.38
C ALA A 359 16.00 -2.35 2.52
N LYS A 360 16.31 -1.59 1.47
CA LYS A 360 17.43 -0.63 1.40
C LYS A 360 17.03 0.81 1.09
N GLU A 361 15.87 1.04 0.48
CA GLU A 361 15.47 2.36 -0.04
C GLU A 361 14.06 2.75 0.43
N GLU A 362 13.06 1.89 0.23
CA GLU A 362 11.65 2.22 0.41
C GLU A 362 10.83 1.04 0.95
N ILE A 363 9.90 1.33 1.87
CA ILE A 363 8.80 0.44 2.25
C ILE A 363 7.48 1.21 2.09
N PHE A 364 6.58 0.70 1.26
CA PHE A 364 5.22 1.21 1.10
C PHE A 364 4.23 0.23 1.77
N ILE A 365 3.23 0.75 2.49
CA ILE A 365 2.20 -0.06 3.15
C ILE A 365 0.81 0.55 2.92
N THR A 366 -0.16 -0.27 2.52
CA THR A 366 -1.59 0.05 2.65
C THR A 366 -2.27 -1.01 3.52
N ASP A 367 -3.15 -0.56 4.39
CA ASP A 367 -4.03 -1.42 5.16
C ASP A 367 -5.39 -0.74 5.33
N TRP A 368 -6.45 -1.55 5.44
CA TRP A 368 -7.72 -1.06 5.97
C TRP A 368 -7.57 -0.75 7.47
N TRP A 369 -6.78 -1.55 8.18
CA TRP A 369 -6.39 -1.30 9.56
C TRP A 369 -4.98 -1.85 9.81
N LEU A 370 -4.12 -1.07 10.48
CA LEU A 370 -2.76 -1.46 10.85
C LEU A 370 -2.62 -1.38 12.38
N SER A 371 -2.14 -2.45 13.01
CA SER A 371 -1.88 -2.55 14.45
C SER A 371 -0.35 -2.53 14.70
N PRO A 372 0.26 -1.43 15.16
CA PRO A 372 1.72 -1.28 15.15
C PRO A 372 2.49 -2.32 15.97
N GLU A 373 1.88 -2.89 17.01
CA GLU A 373 2.55 -3.72 18.01
C GLU A 373 2.43 -5.24 17.76
N ILE A 374 1.92 -5.67 16.59
CA ILE A 374 1.83 -7.10 16.25
C ILE A 374 3.21 -7.76 16.09
N PHE A 375 3.29 -9.04 16.45
CA PHE A 375 4.44 -9.90 16.20
C PHE A 375 4.28 -10.63 14.86
N MET A 376 5.24 -10.42 13.97
CA MET A 376 5.26 -10.97 12.61
C MET A 376 5.76 -12.43 12.58
N LYS A 377 6.65 -12.81 13.51
CA LYS A 377 7.11 -14.20 13.70
C LYS A 377 6.75 -14.70 15.09
N ARG A 378 6.38 -15.97 15.21
CA ARG A 378 5.84 -16.57 16.45
C ARG A 378 6.22 -18.05 16.58
N PRO A 379 6.41 -18.59 17.80
CA PRO A 379 6.29 -17.90 19.10
C PRO A 379 7.37 -16.82 19.32
N VAL A 380 7.15 -15.93 20.28
CA VAL A 380 7.99 -14.73 20.49
C VAL A 380 9.28 -15.10 21.23
N VAL A 381 10.30 -15.51 20.47
CA VAL A 381 11.60 -15.98 21.00
C VAL A 381 12.70 -14.92 21.01
N GLU A 382 12.70 -13.98 20.06
CA GLU A 382 13.72 -12.90 19.94
C GLU A 382 13.24 -11.57 20.56
N GLY A 383 12.40 -11.65 21.60
CA GLY A 383 11.76 -10.49 22.21
C GLY A 383 11.03 -9.63 21.16
N ASN A 384 11.29 -8.32 21.15
CA ASN A 384 10.64 -7.39 20.22
C ASN A 384 11.26 -7.35 18.81
N HIS A 385 12.24 -8.20 18.45
CA HIS A 385 12.94 -8.09 17.16
C HIS A 385 11.99 -8.13 15.95
N TRP A 386 11.00 -9.03 15.99
CA TRP A 386 10.01 -9.27 14.93
C TRP A 386 8.67 -8.56 15.16
N ARG A 387 8.62 -7.55 16.04
CA ARG A 387 7.43 -6.70 16.23
C ARG A 387 7.40 -5.61 15.16
N LEU A 388 6.23 -5.35 14.55
CA LEU A 388 6.11 -4.52 13.34
C LEU A 388 6.71 -3.11 13.52
N ASP A 389 6.33 -2.40 14.59
CA ASP A 389 6.90 -1.10 14.94
C ASP A 389 8.44 -1.13 15.11
N CYS A 390 8.98 -2.20 15.70
CA CYS A 390 10.42 -2.37 15.94
C CYS A 390 11.18 -2.62 14.63
N ILE A 391 10.62 -3.41 13.70
CA ILE A 391 11.15 -3.58 12.34
C ILE A 391 11.15 -2.22 11.63
N LEU A 392 10.00 -1.56 11.53
CA LEU A 392 9.88 -0.28 10.80
C LEU A 392 10.78 0.80 11.39
N LYS A 393 10.93 0.87 12.72
CA LYS A 393 11.87 1.78 13.39
C LYS A 393 13.32 1.49 12.99
N ARG A 394 13.76 0.23 13.08
CA ARG A 394 15.11 -0.23 12.71
C ARG A 394 15.44 0.12 11.25
N LYS A 395 14.54 -0.16 10.31
CA LYS A 395 14.71 0.16 8.89
C LYS A 395 14.71 1.67 8.63
N ALA A 396 13.85 2.42 9.30
CA ALA A 396 13.82 3.87 9.19
C ALA A 396 15.12 4.53 9.71
N GLN A 397 15.74 3.99 10.76
CA GLN A 397 17.05 4.40 11.28
C GLN A 397 18.19 4.09 10.29
N GLN A 398 18.12 2.95 9.58
CA GLN A 398 19.04 2.59 8.48
C GLN A 398 18.85 3.45 7.21
N GLY A 399 17.99 4.48 7.23
CA GLY A 399 17.79 5.44 6.14
C GLY A 399 16.62 5.14 5.21
N VAL A 400 16.01 3.95 5.30
CA VAL A 400 14.85 3.53 4.50
C VAL A 400 13.69 4.49 4.70
N LYS A 401 13.04 4.90 3.61
CA LYS A 401 11.86 5.78 3.65
C LYS A 401 10.59 4.93 3.75
N ILE A 402 9.74 5.19 4.74
CA ILE A 402 8.58 4.34 5.03
C ILE A 402 7.31 5.16 4.86
N PHE A 403 6.45 4.73 3.94
CA PHE A 403 5.25 5.44 3.55
C PHE A 403 4.02 4.56 3.78
N VAL A 404 3.08 5.01 4.60
CA VAL A 404 1.90 4.23 5.00
C VAL A 404 0.64 4.99 4.64
N MET A 405 -0.32 4.32 4.00
CA MET A 405 -1.66 4.85 3.74
C MET A 405 -2.70 3.98 4.44
N LEU A 406 -3.28 4.52 5.51
CA LEU A 406 -4.37 3.90 6.24
C LEU A 406 -5.71 4.42 5.70
N TYR A 407 -6.73 3.56 5.73
CA TYR A 407 -8.12 4.02 5.74
C TYR A 407 -8.34 4.98 6.92
N LYS A 408 -9.20 5.99 6.72
CA LYS A 408 -9.78 6.80 7.80
C LYS A 408 -11.22 6.35 7.98
N GLU A 409 -11.48 5.76 9.13
CA GLU A 409 -12.77 5.37 9.64
C GLU A 409 -13.68 6.56 9.98
N VAL A 410 -14.98 6.24 10.03
CA VAL A 410 -15.94 7.00 10.81
C VAL A 410 -15.80 6.55 12.27
N GLU A 411 -15.14 7.38 13.09
CA GLU A 411 -14.73 7.08 14.47
C GLU A 411 -15.91 6.74 15.43
N LEU A 412 -17.16 6.94 15.00
CA LEU A 412 -18.40 6.55 15.72
C LEU A 412 -18.98 5.19 15.29
N ALA A 413 -18.40 4.52 14.29
CA ALA A 413 -18.97 3.32 13.65
C ALA A 413 -17.97 2.15 13.49
N LEU A 414 -16.66 2.37 13.71
CA LEU A 414 -15.62 1.34 13.60
C LEU A 414 -14.52 1.59 14.64
N GLY A 415 -14.15 0.57 15.43
CA GLY A 415 -13.18 0.67 16.53
C GLY A 415 -11.70 0.81 16.15
N ILE A 416 -11.35 0.79 14.85
CA ILE A 416 -9.96 0.57 14.37
C ILE A 416 -8.92 1.62 14.79
N ASN A 417 -9.35 2.83 15.18
CA ASN A 417 -8.51 3.90 15.72
C ASN A 417 -7.23 4.20 14.91
N SER A 418 -7.39 4.53 13.63
CA SER A 418 -6.23 4.70 12.74
C SER A 418 -5.41 5.97 13.05
N GLU A 419 -5.93 6.95 13.81
CA GLU A 419 -5.10 8.05 14.34
C GLU A 419 -4.16 7.56 15.47
N TYR A 420 -4.52 6.54 16.26
CA TYR A 420 -3.58 5.87 17.17
C TYR A 420 -2.43 5.28 16.36
N SER A 421 -2.71 4.39 15.41
CA SER A 421 -1.68 3.68 14.62
C SER A 421 -0.77 4.65 13.88
N LYS A 422 -1.35 5.68 13.26
CA LYS A 422 -0.64 6.79 12.62
C LYS A 422 0.25 7.57 13.61
N ARG A 423 -0.28 7.91 14.79
CA ARG A 423 0.47 8.63 15.83
C ARG A 423 1.67 7.79 16.28
N THR A 424 1.45 6.53 16.67
CA THR A 424 2.50 5.60 17.11
C THR A 424 3.59 5.48 16.04
N LEU A 425 3.24 5.11 14.80
CA LEU A 425 4.20 4.97 13.70
C LEU A 425 4.98 6.25 13.39
N MET A 426 4.34 7.43 13.44
CA MET A 426 5.03 8.70 13.18
C MET A 426 5.96 9.16 14.31
N HIS A 427 5.83 8.63 15.54
CA HIS A 427 6.76 8.91 16.64
C HIS A 427 8.02 8.01 16.62
N LEU A 428 8.02 6.91 15.85
CA LEU A 428 9.16 5.97 15.81
C LEU A 428 10.42 6.59 15.19
N HIS A 429 10.28 7.27 14.03
CA HIS A 429 11.41 7.87 13.31
C HIS A 429 10.96 8.88 12.23
N PRO A 430 11.67 10.00 11.98
CA PRO A 430 11.31 10.99 10.95
C PRO A 430 11.35 10.48 9.49
N ASN A 431 11.92 9.31 9.18
CA ASN A 431 11.77 8.70 7.85
C ASN A 431 10.41 7.99 7.63
N ILE A 432 9.58 7.84 8.67
CA ILE A 432 8.22 7.26 8.57
C ILE A 432 7.20 8.37 8.32
N LYS A 433 6.29 8.19 7.36
CA LYS A 433 5.23 9.13 7.01
C LYS A 433 3.92 8.40 6.77
N VAL A 434 2.91 8.75 7.56
CA VAL A 434 1.57 8.12 7.49
C VAL A 434 0.55 9.13 7.01
N MET A 435 -0.25 8.74 6.02
CA MET A 435 -1.47 9.43 5.59
C MET A 435 -2.71 8.62 5.99
N ARG A 436 -3.82 9.33 6.23
CA ARG A 436 -5.17 8.76 6.39
C ARG A 436 -6.12 9.37 5.35
N HIS A 437 -6.94 8.55 4.69
CA HIS A 437 -7.93 8.95 3.68
C HIS A 437 -9.18 8.04 3.75
N PRO A 438 -10.43 8.51 3.53
CA PRO A 438 -10.89 9.85 3.16
C PRO A 438 -10.76 10.90 4.29
N ASP A 439 -11.40 12.06 4.16
CA ASP A 439 -11.88 12.82 5.32
C ASP A 439 -13.40 12.89 5.22
N HIS A 440 -14.08 12.55 6.31
CA HIS A 440 -15.51 12.80 6.48
C HIS A 440 -15.70 14.24 7.00
N VAL A 441 -16.72 14.93 6.50
CA VAL A 441 -17.15 16.25 6.98
C VAL A 441 -18.60 16.19 7.43
N SER A 442 -19.04 17.10 8.28
CA SER A 442 -20.40 17.08 8.87
C SER A 442 -21.54 17.17 7.86
N SER A 443 -21.26 17.54 6.60
CA SER A 443 -22.21 17.56 5.48
C SER A 443 -22.02 16.44 4.45
N SER A 444 -21.01 15.57 4.61
CA SER A 444 -20.73 14.48 3.67
C SER A 444 -19.84 13.40 4.31
N VAL A 445 -20.42 12.21 4.46
CA VAL A 445 -19.72 10.99 4.91
C VAL A 445 -19.50 10.09 3.70
N TYR A 446 -18.24 9.81 3.36
CA TYR A 446 -17.92 8.73 2.44
C TYR A 446 -18.26 7.37 3.09
N LEU A 447 -19.16 6.61 2.45
CA LEU A 447 -19.57 5.26 2.86
C LEU A 447 -18.54 4.17 2.47
N TRP A 448 -17.53 4.56 1.69
CA TRP A 448 -16.55 3.69 1.06
C TRP A 448 -15.19 3.75 1.77
N ALA A 449 -14.49 2.63 1.77
CA ALA A 449 -13.20 2.46 2.42
C ALA A 449 -12.04 2.29 1.43
N HIS A 450 -10.83 2.38 1.98
CA HIS A 450 -9.63 1.85 1.35
C HIS A 450 -9.41 0.47 1.93
N HIS A 451 -9.61 -0.57 1.13
CA HIS A 451 -9.66 -1.94 1.61
C HIS A 451 -8.47 -2.78 1.14
N GLU A 452 -7.65 -2.28 0.21
CA GLU A 452 -6.45 -2.94 -0.28
C GLU A 452 -5.36 -3.13 0.80
N LYS A 453 -4.89 -4.37 0.97
CA LYS A 453 -3.79 -4.73 1.87
C LYS A 453 -2.52 -4.98 1.05
N LEU A 454 -1.52 -4.13 1.21
CA LEU A 454 -0.31 -4.11 0.37
C LEU A 454 0.94 -3.84 1.21
N VAL A 455 2.00 -4.60 0.98
CA VAL A 455 3.37 -4.24 1.40
C VAL A 455 4.27 -4.27 0.18
N ILE A 456 4.95 -3.17 -0.14
CA ILE A 456 5.90 -3.10 -1.25
C ILE A 456 7.28 -2.71 -0.72
N VAL A 457 8.28 -3.54 -1.00
CA VAL A 457 9.69 -3.31 -0.64
C VAL A 457 10.49 -2.92 -1.88
N ASP A 458 11.22 -1.80 -1.78
CA ASP A 458 12.12 -1.24 -2.78
C ASP A 458 11.55 -1.14 -4.21
N GLN A 459 10.22 -1.12 -4.36
CA GLN A 459 9.50 -1.25 -5.65
C GLN A 459 9.98 -2.46 -6.48
N SER A 460 10.28 -3.58 -5.83
CA SER A 460 10.80 -4.80 -6.47
C SER A 460 10.18 -6.09 -5.93
N VAL A 461 9.59 -6.06 -4.72
CA VAL A 461 8.79 -7.15 -4.14
C VAL A 461 7.50 -6.54 -3.61
N ALA A 462 6.33 -7.09 -3.98
CA ALA A 462 5.02 -6.60 -3.54
C ALA A 462 4.12 -7.74 -3.08
N PHE A 463 3.59 -7.59 -1.88
CA PHE A 463 2.62 -8.49 -1.26
C PHE A 463 1.19 -7.96 -1.50
N VAL A 464 0.25 -8.85 -1.84
CA VAL A 464 -1.15 -8.54 -2.20
C VAL A 464 -2.07 -9.66 -1.71
N GLY A 465 -3.12 -9.34 -0.94
CA GLY A 465 -4.04 -10.37 -0.42
C GLY A 465 -5.15 -9.81 0.48
N GLY A 466 -5.80 -10.71 1.23
CA GLY A 466 -6.82 -10.38 2.22
C GLY A 466 -6.27 -9.95 3.59
N ILE A 467 -4.99 -10.24 3.87
CA ILE A 467 -4.43 -10.15 5.22
C ILE A 467 -3.86 -8.75 5.54
N ASP A 468 -4.57 -7.98 6.37
CA ASP A 468 -4.07 -6.71 6.94
C ASP A 468 -2.92 -6.96 7.95
N LEU A 469 -2.06 -5.97 8.16
CA LEU A 469 -1.09 -5.93 9.26
C LEU A 469 -1.76 -5.55 10.61
N ALA A 470 -2.76 -6.31 11.02
CA ALA A 470 -3.62 -6.03 12.17
C ALA A 470 -3.79 -7.18 13.17
N TYR A 471 -4.33 -6.87 14.34
CA TYR A 471 -4.71 -7.85 15.35
C TYR A 471 -5.66 -8.93 14.81
N GLY A 472 -5.47 -10.16 15.29
CA GLY A 472 -6.32 -11.32 15.00
C GLY A 472 -6.07 -12.00 13.66
N ARG A 473 -5.33 -11.36 12.74
CA ARG A 473 -5.02 -11.91 11.40
C ARG A 473 -4.03 -13.07 11.43
N TRP A 474 -3.12 -13.11 12.40
CA TRP A 474 -2.13 -14.19 12.49
C TRP A 474 -2.82 -15.50 12.86
N ASP A 475 -2.62 -16.52 12.04
CA ASP A 475 -3.07 -17.88 12.30
C ASP A 475 -2.24 -18.88 11.49
N ASP A 476 -2.39 -20.17 11.80
CA ASP A 476 -1.89 -21.28 11.00
C ASP A 476 -2.91 -22.40 10.87
N ASP A 477 -2.55 -23.46 10.16
CA ASP A 477 -3.46 -24.52 9.70
C ASP A 477 -4.16 -25.29 10.82
N GLU A 478 -3.64 -25.20 12.05
CA GLU A 478 -4.28 -25.82 13.22
C GLU A 478 -5.50 -25.01 13.70
N HIS A 479 -5.61 -23.73 13.33
CA HIS A 479 -6.72 -22.84 13.65
C HIS A 479 -7.14 -22.90 15.13
N ARG A 480 -6.15 -22.84 16.04
CA ARG A 480 -6.31 -23.08 17.48
C ARG A 480 -7.30 -22.10 18.11
N LEU A 481 -8.23 -22.63 18.91
CA LEU A 481 -9.23 -21.85 19.68
C LEU A 481 -8.69 -21.29 21.01
N THR A 482 -7.61 -21.85 21.54
CA THR A 482 -7.10 -21.60 22.89
C THR A 482 -5.65 -21.14 22.88
N ASP A 483 -5.29 -20.27 23.83
CA ASP A 483 -3.94 -19.69 23.99
C ASP A 483 -3.73 -19.20 25.43
N VAL A 484 -4.03 -20.08 26.40
CA VAL A 484 -3.86 -19.79 27.83
C VAL A 484 -2.38 -19.71 28.21
N GLY A 485 -1.53 -20.53 27.57
CA GLY A 485 -0.10 -20.66 27.83
C GLY A 485 0.21 -21.32 29.18
N SER A 486 1.40 -21.91 29.31
CA SER A 486 1.83 -22.57 30.56
C SER A 486 3.34 -22.77 30.61
N VAL A 487 4.05 -21.85 31.26
CA VAL A 487 5.49 -22.01 31.58
C VAL A 487 5.63 -22.28 33.08
N LYS A 488 5.83 -23.55 33.45
CA LYS A 488 6.17 -23.92 34.84
C LYS A 488 7.68 -23.96 34.99
N ARG A 489 8.24 -23.06 35.81
CA ARG A 489 9.62 -23.21 36.28
C ARG A 489 9.69 -24.40 37.23
N MET A 490 10.40 -25.45 36.84
CA MET A 490 10.92 -26.43 37.81
C MET A 490 11.91 -25.70 38.72
N GLY A 491 11.63 -25.66 40.02
CA GLY A 491 12.69 -25.43 41.01
C GLY A 491 13.70 -26.57 40.92
N ALA A 492 14.98 -26.30 41.20
CA ALA A 492 16.03 -27.30 41.05
C ALA A 492 15.81 -28.48 42.01
N ALA A 493 15.25 -29.58 41.48
CA ALA A 493 15.13 -30.84 42.20
C ALA A 493 16.55 -31.36 42.47
N LYS A 494 16.92 -31.43 43.75
CA LYS A 494 18.23 -31.97 44.16
C LYS A 494 18.32 -33.42 43.68
N SER A 495 19.42 -33.75 42.99
CA SER A 495 19.74 -35.12 42.64
C SER A 495 19.97 -35.95 43.90
N VAL A 496 19.06 -36.87 44.19
CA VAL A 496 19.25 -37.94 45.18
C VAL A 496 19.68 -39.18 44.41
N SER A 497 20.87 -39.68 44.72
CA SER A 497 21.47 -40.86 44.09
C SER A 497 20.81 -42.16 44.54
N THR A 498 20.65 -43.10 43.60
CA THR A 498 20.07 -44.43 43.85
C THR A 498 20.95 -45.30 44.75
N ALA A 499 20.39 -45.86 45.83
CA ALA A 499 21.06 -46.88 46.65
C ALA A 499 20.05 -47.80 47.39
N ASN A 500 19.85 -48.99 46.83
CA ASN A 500 19.67 -50.31 47.48
C ASN A 500 18.63 -50.61 48.61
N LEU A 501 18.03 -51.80 48.46
CA LEU A 501 17.59 -52.79 49.48
C LEU A 501 16.30 -52.59 50.32
N ALA A 502 15.21 -53.18 49.81
CA ALA A 502 14.48 -54.34 50.38
C ALA A 502 13.67 -54.25 51.72
N VAL A 503 12.89 -55.34 51.94
CA VAL A 503 12.12 -55.75 53.16
C VAL A 503 10.65 -55.27 53.21
N THR A 504 9.85 -55.92 54.06
CA THR A 504 8.43 -56.29 53.92
C THR A 504 7.47 -55.63 54.94
N GLU A 505 6.16 -55.94 54.76
CA GLU A 505 5.11 -56.06 55.81
C GLU A 505 4.37 -54.82 56.39
N SER A 506 3.09 -54.75 56.02
CA SER A 506 1.85 -54.59 56.83
C SER A 506 1.79 -53.83 58.19
N SER A 507 0.73 -53.01 58.26
CA SER A 507 -0.24 -52.85 59.37
C SER A 507 0.00 -51.90 60.58
N GLU A 508 -0.87 -50.87 60.61
CA GLU A 508 -1.80 -50.51 61.72
C GLU A 508 -1.42 -49.70 62.99
N HIS A 509 -2.43 -48.93 63.41
CA HIS A 509 -2.85 -48.46 64.76
C HIS A 509 -2.05 -47.44 65.63
N ILE A 510 -2.50 -46.18 65.53
CA ILE A 510 -3.03 -45.29 66.62
C ILE A 510 -2.30 -45.22 67.99
N ALA A 511 -1.75 -44.03 68.31
CA ALA A 511 -2.06 -43.25 69.54
C ALA A 511 -1.44 -41.82 69.47
N LEU A 512 -1.68 -40.85 70.38
CA LEU A 512 -2.85 -40.15 70.93
C LEU A 512 -2.33 -39.26 72.11
N GLN A 513 -2.39 -37.93 72.03
CA GLN A 513 -2.30 -36.92 73.14
C GLN A 513 -2.57 -35.53 72.50
N SER A 514 -3.67 -34.79 72.79
CA SER A 514 -4.00 -33.97 73.98
C SER A 514 -3.18 -32.67 74.09
N GLN A 515 -3.75 -31.46 74.31
CA GLN A 515 -5.15 -31.01 74.37
C GLN A 515 -5.21 -29.46 74.17
N ALA A 516 -6.40 -28.86 74.04
CA ALA A 516 -6.61 -27.40 73.95
C ALA A 516 -6.72 -26.74 75.36
N PRO A 517 -6.89 -25.39 75.47
CA PRO A 517 -8.28 -24.88 75.46
C PRO A 517 -8.52 -23.47 74.84
N SER A 518 -9.79 -23.22 74.51
CA SER A 518 -10.45 -21.90 74.43
C SER A 518 -11.61 -21.84 75.46
N PRO A 519 -12.37 -20.74 75.61
CA PRO A 519 -13.51 -20.39 74.74
C PRO A 519 -13.44 -18.89 74.30
N GLU A 520 -14.43 -17.97 74.23
CA GLU A 520 -15.89 -17.89 74.49
C GLU A 520 -16.45 -16.58 73.86
N SER A 521 -17.76 -16.30 73.74
CA SER A 521 -18.78 -16.95 72.88
C SER A 521 -19.96 -15.99 72.54
N HIS A 522 -20.83 -16.37 71.59
CA HIS A 522 -22.26 -15.97 71.46
C HIS A 522 -22.63 -14.50 71.10
N LEU A 523 -23.80 -14.14 70.50
CA LEU A 523 -25.12 -14.79 70.28
C LEU A 523 -25.83 -14.29 68.97
N SER A 524 -27.02 -14.80 68.63
CA SER A 524 -27.93 -14.42 67.51
C SER A 524 -29.39 -14.91 67.82
N PRO A 525 -30.42 -14.98 66.93
CA PRO A 525 -30.89 -14.18 65.76
C PRO A 525 -32.44 -13.82 65.85
N ARG A 526 -33.08 -13.21 64.81
CA ARG A 526 -34.43 -13.57 64.20
C ARG A 526 -35.27 -12.45 63.50
N ASN A 527 -35.75 -12.78 62.27
CA ASN A 527 -37.10 -12.69 61.64
C ASN A 527 -37.98 -11.41 61.42
N ALA A 528 -38.68 -11.43 60.26
CA ALA A 528 -40.07 -10.99 59.93
C ALA A 528 -40.41 -9.55 59.40
N ASP A 529 -40.63 -9.46 58.08
CA ASP A 529 -41.82 -9.03 57.29
C ASP A 529 -42.62 -7.69 57.47
N ASP A 530 -43.32 -7.34 56.38
CA ASP A 530 -44.49 -6.43 56.17
C ASP A 530 -44.37 -4.89 55.92
N VAL A 531 -45.44 -4.34 55.32
CA VAL A 531 -45.50 -3.14 54.41
C VAL A 531 -46.92 -2.51 54.41
N PRO A 532 -47.14 -1.18 54.56
CA PRO A 532 -47.54 -0.36 53.37
C PRO A 532 -47.30 1.19 53.37
N ASP A 533 -46.92 1.68 52.17
CA ASP A 533 -47.38 2.87 51.40
C ASP A 533 -47.70 4.29 51.98
N SER A 534 -47.23 5.29 51.19
CA SER A 534 -47.76 6.66 50.95
C SER A 534 -47.71 7.79 52.02
N SER A 535 -47.19 8.96 51.61
CA SER A 535 -47.96 10.22 51.64
C SER A 535 -47.35 11.36 50.78
N ARG A 536 -48.24 12.18 50.21
CA ARG A 536 -48.09 13.14 49.10
C ARG A 536 -47.35 14.45 49.44
N MET A 537 -46.83 15.14 48.41
CA MET A 537 -47.35 16.47 47.99
C MET A 537 -46.91 16.88 46.55
N LYS A 538 -47.51 17.94 45.97
CA LYS A 538 -47.38 18.38 44.55
C LYS A 538 -47.00 19.87 44.44
N GLY A 539 -46.35 20.31 43.34
CA GLY A 539 -46.13 21.75 43.08
C GLY A 539 -45.49 22.17 41.74
N ILE A 540 -46.33 22.49 40.75
CA ILE A 540 -46.13 23.19 39.45
C ILE A 540 -45.23 24.46 39.53
N GLY A 541 -44.50 24.97 38.52
CA GLY A 541 -44.22 24.57 37.12
C GLY A 541 -44.14 25.75 36.10
N LYS A 542 -43.46 25.57 34.93
CA LYS A 542 -43.33 26.48 33.74
C LYS A 542 -42.35 27.70 33.87
N SER A 543 -41.87 28.37 32.80
CA SER A 543 -41.43 28.00 31.41
C SER A 543 -40.77 29.22 30.68
N LYS A 544 -40.37 29.06 29.39
CA LYS A 544 -39.81 30.07 28.44
C LYS A 544 -38.32 30.43 28.60
N LYS A 545 -37.62 31.02 27.61
CA LYS A 545 -37.46 30.76 26.14
C LYS A 545 -36.40 31.75 25.59
N PHE A 546 -35.73 31.37 24.50
CA PHE A 546 -34.82 32.15 23.63
C PHE A 546 -34.92 33.69 23.60
N SER A 547 -33.77 34.35 23.42
CA SER A 547 -33.63 35.54 22.56
C SER A 547 -32.57 35.30 21.46
N ARG A 548 -32.45 36.20 20.49
CA ARG A 548 -31.64 36.04 19.27
C ARG A 548 -30.99 37.37 18.84
N PHE A 549 -29.77 37.27 18.30
CA PHE A 549 -29.17 38.14 17.26
C PHE A 549 -29.00 39.64 17.57
N SER A 550 -27.80 40.17 17.30
CA SER A 550 -27.64 41.10 16.17
C SER A 550 -26.16 41.23 15.74
N ILE A 551 -25.93 41.83 14.58
CA ILE A 551 -24.62 42.13 13.98
C ILE A 551 -24.68 43.60 13.53
N TYR A 552 -23.65 44.41 13.82
CA TYR A 552 -23.24 45.46 12.87
C TYR A 552 -21.76 45.84 13.01
N LYS A 553 -21.19 46.39 11.93
CA LYS A 553 -19.79 46.82 11.80
C LYS A 553 -19.56 48.23 12.35
N HIS A 554 -18.32 48.50 12.76
CA HIS A 554 -17.59 49.63 12.20
C HIS A 554 -16.13 49.30 11.90
N LEU A 555 -15.51 50.08 11.01
CA LEU A 555 -14.11 50.00 10.61
C LEU A 555 -13.35 51.16 11.24
N HIS A 556 -12.06 50.97 11.57
CA HIS A 556 -11.03 51.95 11.21
C HIS A 556 -9.64 51.29 11.12
N LYS A 557 -8.73 51.89 10.35
CA LYS A 557 -7.34 51.43 10.16
C LYS A 557 -6.44 51.94 11.30
N HIS A 558 -5.38 51.19 11.65
CA HIS A 558 -3.98 51.46 11.25
C HIS A 558 -3.01 50.44 11.89
N GLY A 559 -1.77 50.36 11.38
CA GLY A 559 -0.65 49.67 12.04
C GLY A 559 -0.36 48.23 11.59
N MET A 560 0.44 48.07 10.54
CA MET A 560 1.30 46.88 10.37
C MET A 560 2.70 47.25 10.84
N HIS A 561 3.32 46.44 11.70
CA HIS A 561 4.78 46.37 11.81
C HIS A 561 5.22 44.94 12.16
N HIS A 562 6.51 44.67 11.98
CA HIS A 562 7.09 43.32 11.96
C HIS A 562 7.33 42.76 13.37
N ALA A 563 7.25 41.43 13.47
CA ALA A 563 7.85 40.67 14.57
C ALA A 563 9.17 40.06 14.09
N ASP A 564 10.21 40.13 14.91
CA ASP A 564 11.53 39.57 14.62
C ASP A 564 12.16 38.98 15.89
N SER A 565 12.82 37.83 15.73
CA SER A 565 13.96 37.31 16.49
C SER A 565 14.05 37.43 18.03
N VAL A 566 13.75 36.31 18.74
CA VAL A 566 14.38 35.88 20.02
C VAL A 566 14.53 34.35 19.92
N SER A 567 15.64 33.83 19.38
CA SER A 567 16.95 33.54 20.01
C SER A 567 17.01 32.21 20.78
N SER A 568 18.18 31.57 20.75
CA SER A 568 18.46 30.27 21.35
C SER A 568 18.83 30.37 22.83
N ILE A 569 18.52 29.33 23.60
CA ILE A 569 19.26 28.96 24.81
C ILE A 569 19.92 27.61 24.56
N ASP A 570 21.14 27.46 25.07
CA ASP A 570 22.00 26.31 24.87
C ASP A 570 22.38 25.69 26.23
N SER A 571 22.63 24.38 26.21
CA SER A 571 23.44 23.59 27.15
C SER A 571 23.52 23.96 28.64
N GLU A 572 23.12 23.02 29.50
CA GLU A 572 23.93 22.70 30.68
C GLU A 572 24.13 21.17 30.79
N SER A 573 25.21 20.74 31.46
CA SER A 573 25.80 19.42 31.24
C SER A 573 26.14 18.64 32.51
N SER A 574 25.87 17.34 32.52
CA SER A 574 26.44 16.39 33.50
C SER A 574 27.17 15.26 32.78
N LYS A 575 28.49 15.19 32.95
CA LYS A 575 29.36 14.14 32.38
C LYS A 575 29.44 12.92 33.29
N CYS A 576 29.54 11.74 32.71
CA CYS A 576 30.30 10.63 33.28
C CYS A 576 30.98 9.86 32.14
N CYS A 577 32.18 9.30 32.35
CA CYS A 577 33.03 8.75 31.29
C CYS A 577 33.69 7.44 31.72
N PHE A 578 33.59 6.40 30.89
CA PHE A 578 34.51 5.25 30.71
C PHE A 578 34.06 4.59 29.38
N SER A 579 34.66 4.89 28.22
CA SER A 579 35.98 4.49 27.68
C SER A 579 36.02 3.10 27.02
N SER A 580 36.35 3.09 25.72
CA SER A 580 37.08 2.05 24.97
C SER A 580 36.68 0.56 25.11
N GLN A 581 36.30 -0.05 23.98
CA GLN A 581 37.23 -0.89 23.21
C GLN A 581 36.77 -1.02 21.74
N LEU A 582 37.61 -1.61 20.88
CA LEU A 582 37.53 -1.49 19.42
C LEU A 582 38.07 -2.76 18.71
N TYR A 583 37.51 -3.08 17.53
CA TYR A 583 37.93 -4.12 16.56
C TYR A 583 37.78 -5.61 16.97
N PRO A 584 37.78 -6.57 16.00
CA PRO A 584 37.53 -6.49 14.55
C PRO A 584 36.42 -7.46 14.06
N ASN A 585 36.29 -7.61 12.72
CA ASN A 585 35.40 -8.56 12.03
C ASN A 585 35.91 -10.02 12.03
N ASP A 586 34.99 -10.89 11.57
CA ASP A 586 35.17 -11.96 10.55
C ASP A 586 35.05 -13.42 11.02
N ILE A 587 34.72 -14.33 10.07
CA ILE A 587 34.65 -15.80 10.17
C ILE A 587 33.39 -16.31 10.96
N TYR A 588 32.60 -17.34 10.56
CA TYR A 588 32.70 -18.38 9.50
C TYR A 588 31.37 -18.54 8.71
N LYS A 589 31.45 -19.13 7.50
CA LYS A 589 30.35 -19.83 6.80
C LYS A 589 30.37 -21.34 7.11
N ARG A 590 29.27 -22.05 6.78
CA ARG A 590 28.98 -23.51 6.89
C ARG A 590 28.27 -23.89 8.23
N VAL A 591 27.42 -24.93 8.31
CA VAL A 591 27.14 -26.03 7.36
C VAL A 591 25.65 -26.52 7.41
N PHE A 592 25.08 -26.75 6.22
CA PHE A 592 24.04 -27.72 5.80
C PHE A 592 22.62 -27.84 6.41
N LEU A 593 21.70 -28.13 5.46
CA LEU A 593 20.41 -28.79 5.60
C LEU A 593 20.47 -30.10 6.41
N PHE A 594 19.38 -30.42 7.09
CA PHE A 594 18.69 -31.70 6.87
C PHE A 594 17.18 -31.51 7.08
N CYS A 595 16.36 -32.02 6.15
CA CYS A 595 14.90 -31.94 6.23
C CYS A 595 14.32 -33.31 5.85
N LEU A 596 13.70 -34.00 6.80
CA LEU A 596 12.97 -35.26 6.60
C LEU A 596 11.74 -35.29 7.52
N PRO A 597 10.65 -35.98 7.13
CA PRO A 597 9.35 -35.86 7.78
C PRO A 597 9.24 -36.72 9.05
N VAL A 598 8.46 -36.25 10.02
CA VAL A 598 8.03 -37.02 11.19
C VAL A 598 6.53 -36.86 11.36
N ALA A 599 5.81 -37.98 11.50
CA ALA A 599 4.37 -38.00 11.72
C ALA A 599 4.02 -38.02 13.22
N ASP A 600 2.88 -37.40 13.54
CA ASP A 600 1.97 -37.70 14.65
C ASP A 600 2.55 -38.13 16.02
N LYS A 601 2.63 -37.17 16.96
CA LYS A 601 1.77 -37.14 18.16
C LYS A 601 2.02 -35.91 19.03
N GLY A 602 0.99 -35.48 19.76
CA GLY A 602 1.10 -34.35 20.70
C GLY A 602 2.00 -34.68 21.88
N SER A 603 3.10 -33.94 22.03
CA SER A 603 3.94 -33.96 23.23
C SER A 603 4.73 -32.66 23.38
N ILE A 604 5.10 -32.33 24.62
CA ILE A 604 5.64 -31.04 25.04
C ILE A 604 7.04 -30.82 24.41
N ARG A 605 7.17 -29.82 23.54
CA ARG A 605 8.45 -29.46 22.92
C ARG A 605 9.31 -28.60 23.86
N SER A 606 10.45 -29.13 24.30
CA SER A 606 11.50 -28.35 24.97
C SER A 606 12.13 -27.36 23.99
N LEU A 607 12.26 -26.10 24.39
CA LEU A 607 13.02 -25.07 23.67
C LEU A 607 14.39 -24.88 24.34
N LYS A 608 15.45 -25.31 23.66
CA LYS A 608 16.84 -25.07 24.07
C LYS A 608 17.23 -23.62 23.80
N THR A 609 17.07 -22.77 24.81
CA THR A 609 17.64 -21.42 24.80
C THR A 609 19.06 -21.46 25.35
N GLY A 610 19.92 -20.49 24.95
CA GLY A 610 21.30 -20.40 25.43
C GLY A 610 21.47 -20.08 26.92
N VAL A 611 20.39 -20.12 27.71
CA VAL A 611 20.35 -19.85 29.16
C VAL A 611 19.63 -20.99 29.92
N GLY A 612 19.22 -22.07 29.23
CA GLY A 612 18.57 -23.23 29.83
C GLY A 612 17.47 -23.84 28.96
N GLU A 613 17.01 -25.04 29.33
CA GLU A 613 15.82 -25.66 28.75
C GLU A 613 14.56 -25.04 29.34
N LEU A 614 13.69 -24.53 28.46
CA LEU A 614 12.36 -24.07 28.82
C LEU A 614 11.32 -25.10 28.37
N LEU A 615 10.59 -25.65 29.35
CA LEU A 615 9.46 -26.55 29.15
C LEU A 615 8.16 -25.80 29.46
N GLY A 616 7.34 -25.61 28.44
CA GLY A 616 6.05 -24.94 28.57
C GLY A 616 5.56 -24.32 27.27
N GLU A 617 4.26 -24.03 27.22
CA GLU A 617 3.64 -23.36 26.08
C GLU A 617 3.82 -21.84 26.15
N THR A 618 4.58 -21.30 25.20
CA THR A 618 4.65 -19.87 24.90
C THR A 618 3.36 -19.43 24.18
N ARG A 619 2.71 -18.36 24.67
CA ARG A 619 1.53 -17.80 24.01
C ARG A 619 1.84 -17.36 22.57
N PHE A 620 0.87 -17.50 21.69
CA PHE A 620 0.96 -17.05 20.30
C PHE A 620 0.31 -15.67 20.12
N TRP A 621 -0.92 -15.48 20.56
CA TRP A 621 -1.69 -14.26 20.40
C TRP A 621 -1.56 -13.41 21.67
N HIS A 622 -0.91 -12.26 21.60
CA HIS A 622 -0.63 -11.44 22.79
C HIS A 622 -1.63 -10.28 22.93
N GLY A 623 -2.29 -10.15 24.08
CA GLY A 623 -3.22 -9.07 24.38
C GLY A 623 -4.38 -8.98 23.38
N LYS A 624 -4.54 -7.81 22.73
CA LYS A 624 -5.62 -7.52 21.76
C LYS A 624 -5.60 -8.37 20.49
N ASP A 625 -4.53 -9.13 20.30
CA ASP A 625 -4.40 -10.12 19.24
C ASP A 625 -5.17 -11.43 19.50
N TYR A 626 -5.55 -11.71 20.77
CA TYR A 626 -6.47 -12.80 21.11
C TYR A 626 -7.89 -12.26 21.19
N CYS A 627 -8.76 -12.73 20.31
CA CYS A 627 -9.97 -11.99 19.92
C CYS A 627 -11.05 -12.88 19.29
N ASN A 628 -12.31 -12.46 19.39
CA ASN A 628 -13.47 -13.09 18.75
C ASN A 628 -14.50 -11.99 18.38
N PHE A 629 -14.64 -11.69 17.08
CA PHE A 629 -15.37 -10.49 16.61
C PHE A 629 -16.90 -10.66 16.59
N VAL A 630 -17.40 -11.89 16.65
CA VAL A 630 -18.84 -12.15 16.83
C VAL A 630 -19.23 -11.83 18.28
N PHE A 631 -18.36 -12.18 19.22
CA PHE A 631 -18.55 -11.92 20.65
C PHE A 631 -18.32 -10.46 21.05
N LYS A 632 -17.26 -9.81 20.55
CA LYS A 632 -16.86 -8.45 20.99
C LYS A 632 -15.87 -7.76 20.03
N ASP A 633 -16.13 -6.50 19.68
CA ASP A 633 -15.21 -5.62 18.93
C ASP A 633 -14.04 -5.12 19.81
N TRP A 634 -12.97 -4.67 19.16
CA TRP A 634 -11.75 -4.24 19.84
C TRP A 634 -11.93 -2.93 20.61
N VAL A 635 -11.53 -2.93 21.89
CA VAL A 635 -11.57 -1.75 22.77
C VAL A 635 -10.18 -1.39 23.31
N GLN A 636 -9.96 -0.09 23.60
CA GLN A 636 -8.73 0.44 24.21
C GLN A 636 -7.44 0.02 23.46
N LEU A 637 -7.38 0.22 22.13
CA LEU A 637 -6.23 -0.20 21.30
C LEU A 637 -4.89 0.43 21.72
N ASP A 638 -4.91 1.50 22.52
CA ASP A 638 -3.77 2.10 23.23
C ASP A 638 -3.11 1.17 24.28
N LYS A 639 -3.77 0.06 24.65
CA LYS A 639 -3.25 -1.00 25.53
C LYS A 639 -3.12 -2.29 24.74
N PRO A 640 -2.05 -2.47 23.94
CA PRO A 640 -1.92 -3.58 22.99
C PRO A 640 -1.75 -4.96 23.67
N PHE A 641 -1.01 -5.03 24.78
CA PHE A 641 -0.69 -6.29 25.47
C PHE A 641 -1.68 -6.67 26.60
N ALA A 642 -2.74 -5.88 26.80
CA ALA A 642 -3.84 -6.27 27.68
C ALA A 642 -4.85 -7.13 26.91
N ASP A 643 -5.39 -8.17 27.53
CA ASP A 643 -6.53 -8.91 26.97
C ASP A 643 -7.83 -8.08 27.09
N PHE A 644 -8.82 -8.33 26.23
CA PHE A 644 -10.14 -7.65 26.26
C PHE A 644 -11.35 -8.60 26.26
N ILE A 645 -11.09 -9.89 26.01
CA ILE A 645 -11.94 -11.04 26.29
C ILE A 645 -11.16 -11.97 27.23
N ASP A 646 -11.85 -12.77 28.03
CA ASP A 646 -11.18 -13.70 28.95
C ASP A 646 -10.78 -15.00 28.23
N ARG A 647 -9.47 -15.28 28.20
CA ARG A 647 -8.89 -16.48 27.58
C ARG A 647 -9.35 -17.79 28.22
N TYR A 648 -9.69 -17.78 29.51
CA TYR A 648 -10.04 -18.98 30.26
C TYR A 648 -11.51 -19.39 30.07
N THR A 649 -12.35 -18.50 29.52
CA THR A 649 -13.77 -18.77 29.27
C THR A 649 -14.24 -18.54 27.83
N THR A 650 -13.51 -17.72 27.06
CA THR A 650 -13.87 -17.34 25.68
C THR A 650 -12.81 -17.83 24.68
N PRO A 651 -13.13 -18.75 23.76
CA PRO A 651 -12.20 -19.13 22.69
C PRO A 651 -11.99 -17.97 21.71
N ARG A 652 -10.77 -17.85 21.15
CA ARG A 652 -10.54 -16.96 20.01
C ARG A 652 -11.27 -17.49 18.78
N MET A 653 -11.66 -16.60 17.88
CA MET A 653 -12.14 -16.97 16.55
C MET A 653 -10.93 -17.12 15.61
N PRO A 654 -10.73 -18.29 14.96
CA PRO A 654 -9.66 -18.47 13.99
C PRO A 654 -9.84 -17.63 12.72
N TRP A 655 -8.75 -17.33 12.04
CA TRP A 655 -8.69 -16.50 10.84
C TRP A 655 -8.12 -17.31 9.68
N HIS A 656 -8.94 -17.60 8.67
CA HIS A 656 -8.55 -18.31 7.46
C HIS A 656 -8.55 -17.34 6.29
N ASP A 657 -7.39 -17.16 5.65
CA ASP A 657 -7.18 -16.08 4.71
C ASP A 657 -6.05 -16.39 3.72
N ILE A 658 -6.06 -15.71 2.58
CA ILE A 658 -5.19 -15.97 1.43
C ILE A 658 -4.44 -14.70 1.07
N SER A 659 -3.15 -14.85 0.79
CA SER A 659 -2.31 -13.76 0.30
C SER A 659 -1.33 -14.23 -0.76
N SER A 660 -0.61 -13.30 -1.36
CA SER A 660 0.38 -13.56 -2.40
C SER A 660 1.53 -12.57 -2.32
N VAL A 661 2.64 -12.91 -2.99
CA VAL A 661 3.73 -11.99 -3.29
C VAL A 661 4.14 -12.12 -4.74
N VAL A 662 4.47 -11.00 -5.37
CA VAL A 662 4.97 -10.90 -6.74
C VAL A 662 6.25 -10.07 -6.79
N HIS A 663 7.09 -10.31 -7.79
CA HIS A 663 8.38 -9.65 -7.94
C HIS A 663 8.45 -8.79 -9.21
N GLY A 664 9.45 -7.92 -9.28
CA GLY A 664 9.86 -7.21 -10.49
C GLY A 664 8.77 -6.31 -11.10
N LYS A 665 8.41 -6.53 -12.37
CA LYS A 665 7.47 -5.65 -13.08
C LYS A 665 6.08 -5.61 -12.43
N ALA A 666 5.54 -6.76 -12.03
CA ALA A 666 4.27 -6.82 -11.33
C ALA A 666 4.33 -6.09 -9.97
N ALA A 667 5.43 -6.21 -9.24
CA ALA A 667 5.65 -5.46 -8.00
C ALA A 667 5.70 -3.93 -8.23
N ARG A 668 6.17 -3.50 -9.41
CA ARG A 668 6.21 -2.08 -9.82
C ARG A 668 4.86 -1.55 -10.27
N ASP A 669 4.00 -2.39 -10.83
CA ASP A 669 2.63 -1.99 -11.13
C ASP A 669 1.87 -1.74 -9.81
N VAL A 670 1.99 -2.64 -8.82
CA VAL A 670 1.48 -2.42 -7.45
C VAL A 670 2.09 -1.16 -6.82
N ALA A 671 3.41 -0.94 -6.94
CA ALA A 671 4.06 0.28 -6.47
C ALA A 671 3.49 1.55 -7.15
N ARG A 672 3.24 1.49 -8.46
CA ARG A 672 2.67 2.59 -9.25
C ARG A 672 1.24 2.94 -8.79
N HIS A 673 0.43 1.95 -8.39
CA HIS A 673 -0.85 2.20 -7.75
C HIS A 673 -0.67 2.95 -6.41
N PHE A 674 0.22 2.50 -5.53
CA PHE A 674 0.49 3.17 -4.24
C PHE A 674 0.93 4.62 -4.47
N ILE A 675 1.87 4.83 -5.38
CA ILE A 675 2.41 6.15 -5.75
C ILE A 675 1.30 7.06 -6.32
N GLN A 676 0.37 6.52 -7.10
CA GLN A 676 -0.80 7.27 -7.58
C GLN A 676 -1.68 7.75 -6.41
N ARG A 677 -2.09 6.85 -5.52
CA ARG A 677 -2.95 7.18 -4.36
C ARG A 677 -2.26 8.12 -3.37
N TRP A 678 -0.97 7.95 -3.12
CA TRP A 678 -0.17 8.83 -2.25
C TRP A 678 -0.10 10.24 -2.83
N ASN A 679 0.30 10.38 -4.11
CA ASN A 679 0.43 11.67 -4.76
C ASN A 679 -0.93 12.38 -4.92
N PHE A 680 -2.03 11.64 -5.10
CA PHE A 680 -3.40 12.15 -5.05
C PHE A 680 -3.78 12.67 -3.65
N THR A 681 -3.65 11.83 -2.62
CA THR A 681 -3.97 12.20 -1.23
C THR A 681 -3.15 13.40 -0.75
N LYS A 682 -1.88 13.48 -1.17
CA LYS A 682 -0.98 14.62 -0.95
C LYS A 682 -1.51 15.94 -1.52
N ILE A 683 -2.07 15.95 -2.73
CA ILE A 683 -2.61 17.19 -3.32
C ILE A 683 -3.99 17.54 -2.76
N MET A 684 -4.82 16.54 -2.44
CA MET A 684 -6.17 16.77 -1.92
C MET A 684 -6.13 17.45 -0.54
N LYS A 685 -5.40 16.87 0.43
CA LYS A 685 -5.51 17.25 1.85
C LYS A 685 -4.43 18.27 2.26
N PRO A 686 -4.78 19.52 2.65
CA PRO A 686 -3.80 20.58 2.92
C PRO A 686 -2.68 20.22 3.91
N LYS A 687 -3.00 19.45 4.96
CA LYS A 687 -2.04 18.95 5.98
C LYS A 687 -0.87 18.16 5.37
N TYR A 688 -1.07 17.50 4.23
CA TYR A 688 -0.07 16.68 3.55
C TYR A 688 0.67 17.42 2.42
N ARG A 689 0.29 18.68 2.10
CA ARG A 689 0.95 19.46 1.03
C ARG A 689 2.39 19.88 1.39
N SER A 690 2.75 19.89 2.67
CA SER A 690 4.12 20.13 3.19
C SER A 690 5.19 19.28 2.49
N LEU A 691 6.42 19.78 2.41
CA LEU A 691 7.58 19.04 1.88
C LEU A 691 7.97 17.83 2.77
N SER A 692 7.55 17.82 4.05
CA SER A 692 7.75 16.69 4.96
C SER A 692 7.07 15.39 4.51
N TYR A 693 6.07 15.49 3.63
CA TYR A 693 5.54 14.37 2.84
C TYR A 693 6.04 14.54 1.40
N PRO A 694 6.98 13.74 0.89
CA PRO A 694 7.47 13.89 -0.48
C PRO A 694 6.39 13.51 -1.51
N PHE A 695 6.58 13.93 -2.76
CA PHE A 695 5.96 13.22 -3.89
C PHE A 695 6.79 11.96 -4.17
N LEU A 696 6.13 10.83 -4.42
CA LEU A 696 6.79 9.57 -4.74
C LEU A 696 6.92 9.40 -6.26
N LEU A 697 7.96 8.67 -6.69
CA LEU A 697 8.29 8.41 -8.09
C LEU A 697 8.35 6.89 -8.34
N PRO A 698 7.79 6.38 -9.45
CA PRO A 698 7.99 4.98 -9.82
C PRO A 698 9.42 4.78 -10.36
N LYS A 699 10.01 3.61 -10.08
CA LYS A 699 11.28 3.19 -10.68
C LYS A 699 11.07 2.81 -12.15
N THR A 700 12.06 3.11 -13.00
CA THR A 700 11.98 2.84 -14.44
C THR A 700 11.89 1.34 -14.71
N GLN A 701 10.94 0.89 -15.55
CA GLN A 701 10.64 -0.54 -15.74
C GLN A 701 11.83 -1.36 -16.29
N GLN A 702 12.88 -0.70 -16.78
CA GLN A 702 14.11 -1.35 -17.26
C GLN A 702 14.82 -2.17 -16.18
N THR A 703 14.92 -1.65 -14.95
CA THR A 703 15.63 -2.32 -13.84
C THR A 703 14.75 -3.31 -13.06
N ALA A 704 13.64 -3.77 -13.65
CA ALA A 704 12.65 -4.57 -12.92
C ALA A 704 13.15 -5.95 -12.49
N ASN A 705 14.12 -6.50 -13.23
CA ASN A 705 14.64 -7.84 -12.98
C ASN A 705 15.84 -7.82 -11.99
N GLU A 706 16.25 -6.65 -11.49
CA GLU A 706 17.34 -6.47 -10.51
C GLU A 706 16.85 -6.76 -9.08
N LEU A 707 16.45 -8.00 -8.83
CA LEU A 707 15.86 -8.43 -7.56
C LEU A 707 16.93 -8.58 -6.45
N LYS A 708 17.11 -7.51 -5.66
CA LYS A 708 18.02 -7.48 -4.47
C LYS A 708 17.62 -8.46 -3.36
N TYR A 709 16.36 -8.88 -3.34
CA TYR A 709 15.79 -9.90 -2.46
C TYR A 709 14.73 -10.66 -3.27
N GLN A 710 14.60 -11.95 -3.00
CA GLN A 710 13.57 -12.82 -3.56
C GLN A 710 12.98 -13.63 -2.41
N VAL A 711 11.66 -13.79 -2.40
CA VAL A 711 10.99 -14.68 -1.44
C VAL A 711 11.27 -16.14 -1.84
N PRO A 712 11.70 -17.01 -0.91
CA PRO A 712 11.95 -18.42 -1.21
C PRO A 712 10.67 -19.14 -1.64
N GLU A 713 10.80 -20.18 -2.47
CA GLU A 713 9.67 -21.02 -2.93
C GLU A 713 8.63 -20.26 -3.80
N ALA A 714 9.09 -19.29 -4.59
CA ALA A 714 8.28 -18.66 -5.63
C ALA A 714 8.35 -19.43 -6.97
N PHE A 715 7.25 -19.43 -7.69
CA PHE A 715 7.06 -20.07 -9.00
C PHE A 715 7.12 -19.01 -10.12
N HIS A 716 7.58 -19.38 -11.32
CA HIS A 716 7.43 -18.53 -12.50
C HIS A 716 6.04 -18.72 -13.13
N ALA A 717 5.31 -17.62 -13.28
CA ALA A 717 3.96 -17.59 -13.86
C ALA A 717 3.72 -16.28 -14.65
N THR A 718 2.66 -16.25 -15.45
CA THR A 718 2.16 -15.02 -16.07
C THR A 718 1.23 -14.30 -15.10
N VAL A 719 1.58 -13.06 -14.74
CA VAL A 719 0.88 -12.29 -13.70
C VAL A 719 0.33 -10.99 -14.28
N GLN A 720 -0.89 -10.60 -13.89
CA GLN A 720 -1.42 -9.26 -14.18
C GLN A 720 -2.01 -8.65 -12.91
N VAL A 721 -1.67 -7.40 -12.63
CA VAL A 721 -2.28 -6.63 -11.52
C VAL A 721 -3.62 -6.05 -11.98
N ILE A 722 -4.63 -6.11 -11.10
CA ILE A 722 -6.02 -5.71 -11.35
C ILE A 722 -6.58 -5.03 -10.09
N ARG A 723 -7.48 -4.06 -10.23
CA ARG A 723 -7.94 -3.22 -9.10
C ARG A 723 -9.37 -2.72 -9.23
N SER A 724 -9.89 -2.27 -8.09
CA SER A 724 -11.07 -1.39 -8.00
C SER A 724 -10.60 0.01 -7.60
N ALA A 725 -10.92 1.04 -8.39
CA ALA A 725 -10.52 2.42 -8.12
C ALA A 725 -11.40 3.46 -8.83
N ALA A 726 -11.47 4.69 -8.30
CA ALA A 726 -12.28 5.78 -8.86
C ALA A 726 -11.69 7.18 -8.55
N ASP A 727 -12.37 8.25 -8.99
CA ASP A 727 -11.96 9.65 -8.76
C ASP A 727 -11.83 9.98 -7.27
N TRP A 728 -12.69 9.41 -6.41
CA TRP A 728 -12.62 9.64 -4.96
C TRP A 728 -11.41 8.98 -4.30
N SER A 729 -10.97 7.82 -4.79
CA SER A 729 -9.94 6.98 -4.14
C SER A 729 -8.54 7.11 -4.75
N ALA A 730 -8.44 7.40 -6.05
CA ALA A 730 -7.18 7.50 -6.80
C ALA A 730 -7.12 8.69 -7.78
N GLY A 731 -8.15 9.53 -7.87
CA GLY A 731 -8.18 10.71 -8.76
C GLY A 731 -8.22 10.37 -10.25
N ILE A 732 -8.87 9.26 -10.63
CA ILE A 732 -9.07 8.86 -12.03
C ILE A 732 -10.46 9.23 -12.55
N LYS A 733 -10.52 9.93 -13.69
CA LYS A 733 -11.73 10.41 -14.39
C LYS A 733 -12.79 9.33 -14.64
N TYR A 734 -12.33 8.12 -14.95
CA TYR A 734 -13.14 6.92 -15.13
C TYR A 734 -12.76 5.95 -14.02
N HIS A 735 -13.75 5.26 -13.45
CA HIS A 735 -13.48 4.18 -12.52
C HIS A 735 -12.84 2.99 -13.25
N GLU A 736 -12.18 2.14 -12.49
CA GLU A 736 -11.61 0.88 -12.94
C GLU A 736 -12.22 -0.24 -12.10
N GLU A 737 -12.76 -1.25 -12.77
CA GLU A 737 -13.39 -2.45 -12.19
C GLU A 737 -12.72 -3.72 -12.75
N SER A 738 -11.40 -3.66 -12.94
CA SER A 738 -10.63 -4.71 -13.63
C SER A 738 -10.59 -6.04 -12.86
N ILE A 739 -10.90 -6.03 -11.55
CA ILE A 739 -11.15 -7.24 -10.75
C ILE A 739 -12.45 -7.93 -11.18
N HIS A 740 -13.56 -7.21 -11.27
CA HIS A 740 -14.88 -7.78 -11.62
C HIS A 740 -14.84 -8.39 -13.03
N ASN A 741 -14.24 -7.67 -13.98
CA ASN A 741 -14.01 -8.14 -15.35
C ASN A 741 -13.16 -9.43 -15.39
N ALA A 742 -12.13 -9.54 -14.54
CA ALA A 742 -11.30 -10.75 -14.45
C ALA A 742 -12.07 -11.93 -13.84
N TYR A 743 -12.81 -11.71 -12.74
CA TYR A 743 -13.64 -12.74 -12.10
C TYR A 743 -14.66 -13.33 -13.06
N VAL A 744 -15.47 -12.49 -13.73
CA VAL A 744 -16.47 -12.94 -14.70
C VAL A 744 -15.81 -13.71 -15.84
N SER A 745 -14.74 -13.16 -16.44
CA SER A 745 -14.07 -13.78 -17.59
C SER A 745 -13.44 -15.15 -17.25
N VAL A 746 -12.84 -15.31 -16.07
CA VAL A 746 -12.29 -16.62 -15.65
C VAL A 746 -13.41 -17.63 -15.40
N ILE A 747 -14.53 -17.23 -14.80
CA ILE A 747 -15.69 -18.11 -14.58
C ILE A 747 -16.28 -18.57 -15.93
N GLU A 748 -16.51 -17.65 -16.88
CA GLU A 748 -17.05 -17.95 -18.21
C GLU A 748 -16.17 -18.92 -19.03
N ASN A 749 -14.84 -18.76 -18.92
CA ASN A 749 -13.86 -19.53 -19.71
C ASN A 749 -13.36 -20.82 -19.03
N SER A 750 -13.68 -21.03 -17.75
CA SER A 750 -13.39 -22.28 -17.02
C SER A 750 -13.97 -23.50 -17.74
N LYS A 751 -13.41 -24.70 -17.51
CA LYS A 751 -13.70 -25.94 -18.25
C LYS A 751 -14.19 -27.07 -17.33
N HIS A 752 -13.53 -27.27 -16.20
CA HIS A 752 -13.67 -28.41 -15.30
C HIS A 752 -14.17 -28.00 -13.91
N TYR A 753 -13.60 -26.96 -13.29
CA TYR A 753 -14.13 -26.46 -12.02
C TYR A 753 -13.72 -25.02 -11.71
N ILE A 754 -14.44 -24.44 -10.74
CA ILE A 754 -14.01 -23.26 -9.99
C ILE A 754 -14.07 -23.53 -8.48
N TYR A 755 -13.08 -23.03 -7.75
CA TYR A 755 -12.98 -23.07 -6.30
C TYR A 755 -12.88 -21.64 -5.77
N ILE A 756 -13.77 -21.26 -4.87
CA ILE A 756 -13.91 -19.90 -4.33
C ILE A 756 -13.87 -19.98 -2.81
N GLU A 757 -12.98 -19.20 -2.21
CA GLU A 757 -13.06 -18.82 -0.81
C GLU A 757 -13.34 -17.31 -0.75
N ASN A 758 -14.41 -16.89 -0.07
CA ASN A 758 -14.70 -15.47 0.07
C ASN A 758 -15.38 -15.09 1.39
N GLN A 759 -15.05 -13.91 1.91
CA GLN A 759 -15.67 -13.35 3.12
C GLN A 759 -17.16 -13.01 2.90
N PHE A 760 -17.54 -12.62 1.69
CA PHE A 760 -18.92 -12.30 1.31
C PHE A 760 -19.29 -12.99 -0.01
N PHE A 761 -20.58 -13.25 -0.23
CA PHE A 761 -21.07 -13.85 -1.47
C PHE A 761 -22.39 -13.17 -1.89
N ILE A 762 -22.27 -11.88 -2.19
CA ILE A 762 -23.34 -10.96 -2.57
C ILE A 762 -23.22 -10.65 -4.05
N SER A 763 -24.13 -11.22 -4.84
CA SER A 763 -24.16 -11.16 -6.30
C SER A 763 -25.56 -11.55 -6.82
N CYS A 764 -25.64 -11.96 -8.09
CA CYS A 764 -26.88 -12.15 -8.85
C CYS A 764 -27.63 -10.83 -9.02
N ALA A 765 -27.38 -10.17 -10.15
CA ALA A 765 -27.85 -8.82 -10.40
C ALA A 765 -29.38 -8.75 -10.47
N ASP A 766 -29.93 -7.62 -10.01
CA ASP A 766 -31.32 -7.22 -10.27
C ASP A 766 -31.43 -5.83 -10.93
N ASP A 767 -30.26 -5.27 -11.31
CA ASP A 767 -30.07 -3.93 -11.88
C ASP A 767 -30.80 -2.83 -11.06
N LYS A 768 -30.87 -3.01 -9.73
CA LYS A 768 -31.53 -2.10 -8.76
C LYS A 768 -30.76 -1.96 -7.45
N VAL A 769 -30.42 -3.08 -6.82
CA VAL A 769 -29.84 -3.17 -5.46
C VAL A 769 -28.50 -3.91 -5.47
N VAL A 770 -28.37 -4.92 -6.33
CA VAL A 770 -27.12 -5.65 -6.59
C VAL A 770 -26.83 -5.63 -8.10
N TRP A 771 -25.58 -5.31 -8.46
CA TRP A 771 -25.18 -5.00 -9.84
C TRP A 771 -24.06 -5.91 -10.38
N ASN A 772 -23.20 -6.47 -9.51
CA ASN A 772 -22.11 -7.35 -9.93
C ASN A 772 -22.65 -8.71 -10.42
N LYS A 773 -22.01 -9.24 -11.48
CA LYS A 773 -22.50 -10.40 -12.25
C LYS A 773 -21.75 -11.71 -11.96
N VAL A 774 -21.04 -11.80 -10.84
CA VAL A 774 -20.21 -12.98 -10.49
C VAL A 774 -21.08 -14.23 -10.30
N GLY A 775 -22.18 -14.13 -9.54
CA GLY A 775 -23.13 -15.21 -9.31
C GLY A 775 -23.89 -15.62 -10.58
N ASP A 776 -24.19 -14.66 -11.46
CA ASP A 776 -24.84 -14.93 -12.75
C ASP A 776 -23.91 -15.67 -13.71
N ALA A 777 -22.62 -15.29 -13.75
CA ALA A 777 -21.59 -16.03 -14.49
C ALA A 777 -21.46 -17.47 -13.96
N ILE A 778 -21.49 -17.68 -12.64
CA ILE A 778 -21.48 -19.03 -12.02
C ILE A 778 -22.71 -19.84 -12.45
N ALA A 779 -23.91 -19.27 -12.33
CA ALA A 779 -25.15 -19.94 -12.71
C ALA A 779 -25.15 -20.31 -14.21
N GLN A 780 -24.86 -19.34 -15.08
CA GLN A 780 -24.79 -19.56 -16.53
C GLN A 780 -23.71 -20.57 -16.92
N ARG A 781 -22.55 -20.57 -16.25
CA ARG A 781 -21.47 -21.54 -16.49
C ARG A 781 -21.87 -22.97 -16.09
N ILE A 782 -22.61 -23.14 -14.99
CA ILE A 782 -23.17 -24.43 -14.60
C ILE A 782 -24.25 -24.88 -15.61
N LEU A 783 -25.18 -24.00 -15.99
CA LEU A 783 -26.23 -24.32 -16.97
C LEU A 783 -25.64 -24.70 -18.35
N LYS A 784 -24.54 -24.06 -18.76
CA LYS A 784 -23.75 -24.45 -19.93
C LYS A 784 -23.17 -25.87 -19.78
N ALA A 785 -22.55 -26.20 -18.64
CA ALA A 785 -22.09 -27.56 -18.38
C ALA A 785 -23.23 -28.59 -18.41
N HIS A 786 -24.40 -28.23 -17.88
CA HIS A 786 -25.57 -29.11 -17.87
C HIS A 786 -26.08 -29.39 -19.30
N ARG A 787 -26.26 -28.35 -20.12
CA ARG A 787 -26.67 -28.47 -21.52
C ARG A 787 -25.66 -29.19 -22.40
N GLU A 788 -24.36 -29.03 -22.13
CA GLU A 788 -23.29 -29.76 -22.82
C GLU A 788 -23.04 -31.18 -22.27
N ASN A 789 -23.80 -31.62 -21.25
CA ASN A 789 -23.62 -32.86 -20.50
C ASN A 789 -22.19 -33.10 -19.99
N LYS A 790 -21.47 -32.02 -19.63
CA LYS A 790 -20.10 -32.07 -19.13
C LYS A 790 -20.07 -32.08 -17.61
N ARG A 791 -19.08 -32.77 -17.05
CA ARG A 791 -18.77 -32.68 -15.62
C ARG A 791 -18.15 -31.31 -15.33
N PHE A 792 -18.75 -30.59 -14.39
CA PHE A 792 -18.26 -29.30 -13.93
C PHE A 792 -18.59 -29.15 -12.44
N ARG A 793 -17.66 -28.64 -11.62
CA ARG A 793 -17.87 -28.43 -10.19
C ARG A 793 -17.64 -26.98 -9.77
N VAL A 794 -18.39 -26.54 -8.78
CA VAL A 794 -18.27 -25.22 -8.15
C VAL A 794 -18.22 -25.41 -6.64
N TYR A 795 -17.11 -25.02 -6.04
CA TYR A 795 -16.90 -25.04 -4.60
C TYR A 795 -16.93 -23.62 -4.06
N VAL A 796 -17.82 -23.35 -3.11
CA VAL A 796 -17.93 -22.02 -2.46
C VAL A 796 -17.76 -22.22 -0.95
N VAL A 797 -16.68 -21.66 -0.41
CA VAL A 797 -16.36 -21.66 1.02
C VAL A 797 -16.49 -20.22 1.53
N ILE A 798 -17.41 -20.00 2.47
CA ILE A 798 -17.75 -18.69 3.02
C ILE A 798 -17.82 -18.76 4.55
N PRO A 799 -17.63 -17.66 5.30
CA PRO A 799 -17.72 -17.71 6.76
C PRO A 799 -19.17 -18.02 7.18
N LEU A 800 -19.35 -18.88 8.18
CA LEU A 800 -20.67 -19.32 8.64
C LEU A 800 -21.55 -18.16 9.13
N LEU A 801 -20.93 -17.12 9.69
CA LEU A 801 -21.58 -15.87 10.07
C LEU A 801 -20.74 -14.67 9.58
N PRO A 802 -21.37 -13.54 9.22
CA PRO A 802 -20.68 -12.28 9.01
C PRO A 802 -19.86 -11.85 10.24
N GLY A 803 -18.67 -11.29 10.02
CA GLY A 803 -17.72 -10.90 11.08
C GLY A 803 -18.03 -9.54 11.69
N PHE A 804 -19.16 -9.43 12.38
CA PHE A 804 -19.61 -8.24 13.10
C PHE A 804 -20.05 -8.62 14.52
N GLU A 805 -19.87 -7.71 15.49
CA GLU A 805 -20.36 -7.91 16.85
C GLU A 805 -21.90 -8.05 16.86
N GLY A 806 -22.40 -9.08 17.55
CA GLY A 806 -23.82 -9.24 17.79
C GLY A 806 -24.18 -10.67 18.21
N ASP A 807 -24.92 -10.79 19.31
CA ASP A 807 -25.29 -12.09 19.87
C ASP A 807 -26.19 -12.90 18.91
N ILE A 808 -25.62 -13.94 18.31
CA ILE A 808 -26.32 -14.83 17.40
C ILE A 808 -27.43 -15.63 18.10
N SER A 809 -27.41 -15.75 19.44
CA SER A 809 -28.49 -16.40 20.20
C SER A 809 -29.78 -15.59 20.17
N THR A 810 -29.72 -14.27 19.99
CA THR A 810 -30.90 -13.41 19.76
C THR A 810 -31.19 -13.16 18.27
N GLY A 811 -30.47 -13.84 17.37
CA GLY A 811 -30.56 -13.68 15.91
C GLY A 811 -29.48 -12.77 15.31
N GLY A 812 -28.51 -12.33 16.10
CA GLY A 812 -27.44 -11.42 15.68
C GLY A 812 -27.89 -9.96 15.56
N GLY A 813 -26.93 -9.05 15.39
CA GLY A 813 -27.20 -7.62 15.20
C GLY A 813 -27.73 -7.30 13.80
N ASN A 814 -28.37 -6.13 13.65
CA ASN A 814 -28.98 -5.68 12.39
C ASN A 814 -28.02 -5.73 11.18
N ALA A 815 -26.73 -5.40 11.38
CA ALA A 815 -25.69 -5.49 10.34
C ALA A 815 -25.40 -6.94 9.91
N LEU A 816 -25.34 -7.86 10.88
CA LEU A 816 -25.12 -9.29 10.65
C LEU A 816 -26.30 -9.89 9.86
N GLN A 817 -27.53 -9.56 10.26
CA GLN A 817 -28.74 -9.97 9.53
C GLN A 817 -28.80 -9.41 8.11
N ALA A 818 -28.48 -8.12 7.90
CA ALA A 818 -28.47 -7.50 6.58
C ALA A 818 -27.51 -8.20 5.61
N ILE A 819 -26.30 -8.56 6.06
CA ILE A 819 -25.35 -9.33 5.25
C ILE A 819 -25.85 -10.76 5.01
N MET A 820 -26.44 -11.43 6.02
CA MET A 820 -27.05 -12.75 5.84
C MET A 820 -28.15 -12.72 4.78
N HIS A 821 -29.00 -11.69 4.76
CA HIS A 821 -30.04 -11.52 3.74
C HIS A 821 -29.43 -11.57 2.32
N PHE A 822 -28.39 -10.77 2.07
CA PHE A 822 -27.79 -10.69 0.74
C PHE A 822 -27.00 -11.94 0.34
N ASN A 823 -26.25 -12.55 1.27
CA ASN A 823 -25.61 -13.85 1.04
C ASN A 823 -26.67 -14.92 0.67
N TYR A 824 -27.78 -14.99 1.39
CA TYR A 824 -28.86 -15.94 1.09
C TYR A 824 -29.63 -15.61 -0.19
N ARG A 825 -29.85 -14.33 -0.51
CA ARG A 825 -30.44 -13.86 -1.78
C ARG A 825 -29.61 -14.35 -2.97
N THR A 826 -28.28 -14.35 -2.86
CA THR A 826 -27.40 -14.85 -3.92
C THR A 826 -27.38 -16.38 -3.97
N MET A 827 -27.28 -17.06 -2.82
CA MET A 827 -27.23 -18.53 -2.80
C MET A 827 -28.56 -19.19 -3.20
N CYS A 828 -29.65 -18.90 -2.49
CA CYS A 828 -30.83 -19.79 -2.49
C CYS A 828 -32.21 -19.17 -2.21
N ARG A 829 -32.33 -17.86 -1.96
CA ARG A 829 -33.62 -17.19 -1.65
C ARG A 829 -34.01 -16.24 -2.78
N GLY A 830 -35.16 -16.52 -3.40
CA GLY A 830 -35.66 -15.79 -4.58
C GLY A 830 -35.22 -16.41 -5.91
N GLU A 831 -35.91 -16.03 -6.98
CA GLU A 831 -35.77 -16.64 -8.32
C GLU A 831 -34.40 -16.35 -8.96
N ASN A 832 -33.89 -15.11 -8.80
CA ASN A 832 -32.56 -14.71 -9.27
C ASN A 832 -31.40 -15.40 -8.53
N SER A 833 -31.64 -16.07 -7.39
CA SER A 833 -30.58 -16.78 -6.66
C SER A 833 -29.97 -17.91 -7.51
N ILE A 834 -28.70 -18.27 -7.29
CA ILE A 834 -28.03 -19.33 -8.07
C ILE A 834 -28.84 -20.64 -8.01
N LEU A 835 -29.25 -21.08 -6.81
CA LEU A 835 -30.09 -22.27 -6.70
C LEU A 835 -31.54 -22.06 -7.18
N GLY A 836 -32.01 -20.83 -7.38
CA GLY A 836 -33.26 -20.52 -8.08
C GLY A 836 -33.12 -20.79 -9.59
N GLN A 837 -32.16 -20.11 -10.23
CA GLN A 837 -31.82 -20.27 -11.64
C GLN A 837 -31.56 -21.75 -12.01
N LEU A 838 -30.77 -22.48 -11.21
CA LEU A 838 -30.47 -23.89 -11.47
C LEU A 838 -31.66 -24.85 -11.28
N LYS A 839 -32.63 -24.52 -10.41
CA LYS A 839 -33.84 -25.34 -10.23
C LYS A 839 -34.81 -25.21 -11.40
N ALA A 840 -34.88 -24.04 -12.03
CA ALA A 840 -35.75 -23.79 -13.18
C ALA A 840 -35.41 -24.69 -14.38
N GLU A 841 -34.12 -24.85 -14.71
CA GLU A 841 -33.66 -25.68 -15.84
C GLU A 841 -33.47 -27.17 -15.46
N GLY A 842 -33.23 -27.50 -14.18
CA GLY A 842 -32.75 -28.83 -13.77
C GLY A 842 -33.41 -29.52 -12.57
N LYS A 843 -34.47 -28.97 -11.97
CA LYS A 843 -35.05 -29.41 -10.67
C LYS A 843 -33.96 -29.65 -9.61
N ASN A 844 -33.64 -30.91 -9.28
CA ASN A 844 -32.68 -31.27 -8.23
C ASN A 844 -31.26 -31.57 -8.75
N LYS A 845 -30.99 -31.50 -10.05
CA LYS A 845 -29.67 -31.85 -10.61
C LYS A 845 -28.52 -30.92 -10.16
N TRP A 846 -28.84 -29.73 -9.64
CA TRP A 846 -27.86 -28.74 -9.15
C TRP A 846 -26.88 -29.30 -8.12
N ILE A 847 -27.30 -30.31 -7.34
CA ILE A 847 -26.46 -30.97 -6.31
C ILE A 847 -25.18 -31.60 -6.87
N ASN A 848 -25.14 -31.89 -8.19
CA ASN A 848 -23.96 -32.44 -8.85
C ASN A 848 -22.96 -31.35 -9.29
N TYR A 849 -23.35 -30.07 -9.26
CA TYR A 849 -22.58 -28.99 -9.87
C TYR A 849 -22.06 -27.95 -8.88
N ILE A 850 -22.74 -27.71 -7.74
CA ILE A 850 -22.34 -26.69 -6.78
C ILE A 850 -22.46 -27.14 -5.32
N SER A 851 -21.47 -26.78 -4.51
CA SER A 851 -21.43 -26.99 -3.07
C SER A 851 -21.13 -25.68 -2.34
N PHE A 852 -21.95 -25.36 -1.34
CA PHE A 852 -21.75 -24.24 -0.42
C PHE A 852 -21.38 -24.78 0.96
N CYS A 853 -20.26 -24.31 1.50
CA CYS A 853 -19.70 -24.75 2.77
C CYS A 853 -19.20 -23.56 3.60
N GLY A 854 -18.99 -23.80 4.89
CA GLY A 854 -18.16 -22.97 5.76
C GLY A 854 -17.14 -23.81 6.51
N LEU A 855 -16.41 -23.18 7.44
CA LEU A 855 -15.39 -23.85 8.26
C LEU A 855 -15.73 -23.73 9.75
N ARG A 856 -15.54 -24.81 10.51
CA ARG A 856 -15.74 -24.87 11.98
C ARG A 856 -14.74 -25.84 12.63
N THR A 857 -14.34 -25.53 13.85
CA THR A 857 -13.45 -26.39 14.66
C THR A 857 -13.92 -26.50 16.11
N TYR A 858 -13.24 -27.32 16.91
CA TYR A 858 -13.48 -27.48 18.35
C TYR A 858 -12.16 -27.61 19.11
N ALA A 859 -12.21 -27.41 20.43
CA ALA A 859 -11.11 -27.61 21.35
C ALA A 859 -11.65 -27.94 22.75
N GLU A 860 -10.74 -28.23 23.68
CA GLU A 860 -11.01 -28.18 25.11
C GLU A 860 -10.46 -26.86 25.68
N LEU A 861 -11.22 -26.22 26.57
CA LEU A 861 -10.85 -25.01 27.30
C LEU A 861 -11.28 -25.16 28.76
N GLU A 862 -10.34 -25.14 29.70
CA GLU A 862 -10.59 -25.32 31.15
C GLU A 862 -11.52 -26.50 31.47
N GLY A 863 -11.25 -27.68 30.87
CA GLY A 863 -12.03 -28.90 31.05
C GLY A 863 -13.38 -28.95 30.31
N LYS A 864 -13.69 -27.96 29.46
CA LYS A 864 -14.96 -27.85 28.72
C LYS A 864 -14.74 -27.93 27.21
N LEU A 865 -15.58 -28.70 26.54
CA LEU A 865 -15.61 -28.76 25.08
C LEU A 865 -16.20 -27.45 24.52
N VAL A 866 -15.45 -26.77 23.66
CA VAL A 866 -15.84 -25.52 22.99
C VAL A 866 -15.74 -25.65 21.47
N THR A 867 -16.56 -24.90 20.73
CA THR A 867 -16.49 -24.80 19.26
C THR A 867 -16.57 -23.34 18.83
N GLU A 868 -15.86 -23.00 17.77
CA GLU A 868 -16.06 -21.75 17.04
C GLU A 868 -15.95 -21.97 15.53
N LEU A 869 -16.62 -21.11 14.76
CA LEU A 869 -16.43 -21.02 13.32
C LEU A 869 -15.00 -20.55 13.00
N ILE A 870 -14.41 -21.08 11.94
CA ILE A 870 -13.16 -20.53 11.42
C ILE A 870 -13.55 -19.43 10.43
N TYR A 871 -13.10 -18.20 10.69
CA TYR A 871 -13.53 -17.04 9.93
C TYR A 871 -12.80 -16.97 8.59
N VAL A 872 -13.49 -17.39 7.53
CA VAL A 872 -13.03 -17.28 6.14
C VAL A 872 -13.02 -15.79 5.77
N HIS A 873 -11.84 -15.18 5.88
CA HIS A 873 -11.56 -13.84 5.39
C HIS A 873 -10.94 -13.85 3.99
N SER A 874 -10.53 -15.01 3.47
CA SER A 874 -10.02 -15.21 2.10
C SER A 874 -10.74 -14.38 1.03
N LYS A 875 -10.02 -13.98 -0.03
CA LYS A 875 -10.60 -13.51 -1.29
C LYS A 875 -9.89 -14.18 -2.46
N LEU A 876 -10.26 -15.44 -2.71
CA LEU A 876 -9.60 -16.35 -3.63
C LEU A 876 -10.60 -16.90 -4.67
N LEU A 877 -10.13 -17.00 -5.91
CA LEU A 877 -10.71 -17.86 -6.94
C LEU A 877 -9.60 -18.70 -7.60
N ILE A 878 -9.85 -19.99 -7.78
CA ILE A 878 -9.03 -20.91 -8.60
C ILE A 878 -9.92 -21.49 -9.69
N ALA A 879 -9.43 -21.60 -10.92
CA ALA A 879 -10.08 -22.30 -12.02
C ALA A 879 -9.12 -23.34 -12.64
N ASP A 880 -9.67 -24.54 -12.89
CA ASP A 880 -9.06 -25.61 -13.69
C ASP A 880 -7.58 -25.97 -13.36
N ASP A 881 -7.16 -25.81 -12.11
CA ASP A 881 -5.76 -25.93 -11.65
C ASP A 881 -4.74 -25.19 -12.55
N ASN A 882 -5.10 -24.05 -13.17
CA ASN A 882 -4.15 -23.28 -14.00
C ASN A 882 -4.29 -21.74 -13.90
N THR A 883 -5.39 -21.23 -13.36
CA THR A 883 -5.65 -19.79 -13.22
C THR A 883 -6.12 -19.48 -11.80
N VAL A 884 -5.53 -18.45 -11.18
CA VAL A 884 -5.81 -18.03 -9.80
C VAL A 884 -6.04 -16.51 -9.76
N ILE A 885 -6.99 -16.05 -8.93
CA ILE A 885 -7.12 -14.64 -8.53
C ILE A 885 -6.99 -14.57 -7.00
N ILE A 886 -6.07 -13.72 -6.51
CA ILE A 886 -5.86 -13.43 -5.07
C ILE A 886 -5.87 -11.91 -4.88
N GLY A 887 -6.54 -11.42 -3.84
CA GLY A 887 -6.52 -9.99 -3.51
C GLY A 887 -7.30 -9.63 -2.26
N SER A 888 -7.75 -8.37 -2.19
CA SER A 888 -8.57 -7.84 -1.10
C SER A 888 -10.08 -7.80 -1.42
N ALA A 889 -10.46 -7.92 -2.69
CA ALA A 889 -11.82 -7.73 -3.18
C ALA A 889 -12.77 -8.89 -2.84
N ASN A 890 -13.84 -8.58 -2.12
CA ASN A 890 -14.90 -9.53 -1.81
C ASN A 890 -15.85 -9.74 -3.00
N ILE A 891 -16.62 -10.83 -3.01
CA ILE A 891 -17.74 -10.99 -3.94
C ILE A 891 -18.92 -10.19 -3.37
N ASN A 892 -18.88 -8.88 -3.59
CA ASN A 892 -19.91 -7.89 -3.30
C ASN A 892 -19.72 -6.66 -4.19
N ASP A 893 -20.76 -5.83 -4.37
CA ASP A 893 -20.71 -4.62 -5.18
C ASP A 893 -19.73 -3.59 -4.61
N ARG A 894 -19.63 -3.50 -3.27
CA ARG A 894 -18.64 -2.68 -2.54
C ARG A 894 -17.21 -2.86 -3.07
N SER A 895 -16.78 -4.10 -3.29
CA SER A 895 -15.46 -4.42 -3.81
C SER A 895 -15.41 -4.46 -5.35
N MET A 896 -16.47 -4.92 -6.02
CA MET A 896 -16.42 -5.23 -7.45
C MET A 896 -16.64 -4.03 -8.39
N LEU A 897 -17.49 -3.06 -8.05
CA LEU A 897 -17.95 -2.04 -9.00
C LEU A 897 -16.95 -0.89 -9.31
N GLY A 898 -15.74 -0.92 -8.73
CA GLY A 898 -14.70 0.12 -8.89
C GLY A 898 -14.99 1.50 -8.25
N LYS A 899 -16.26 1.89 -8.18
CA LYS A 899 -16.78 3.19 -7.72
C LYS A 899 -16.91 3.30 -6.19
N ARG A 900 -17.06 2.15 -5.52
CA ARG A 900 -17.23 2.00 -4.07
C ARG A 900 -15.85 1.92 -3.40
N ASP A 901 -15.49 0.83 -2.74
CA ASP A 901 -14.20 0.70 -2.04
C ASP A 901 -13.04 0.56 -3.04
N SER A 902 -11.82 0.93 -2.62
CA SER A 902 -10.62 0.60 -3.40
C SER A 902 -10.04 -0.74 -3.00
N GLU A 903 -9.68 -1.54 -4.00
CA GLU A 903 -9.26 -2.94 -3.85
C GLU A 903 -8.09 -3.25 -4.78
N MET A 904 -7.30 -4.26 -4.43
CA MET A 904 -6.21 -4.78 -5.26
C MET A 904 -6.31 -6.30 -5.37
N ALA A 905 -6.02 -6.84 -6.55
CA ALA A 905 -5.80 -8.26 -6.75
C ALA A 905 -4.71 -8.50 -7.81
N ILE A 906 -4.21 -9.73 -7.85
CA ILE A 906 -3.45 -10.26 -8.98
C ILE A 906 -4.25 -11.40 -9.59
N ILE A 907 -4.20 -11.52 -10.91
CA ILE A 907 -4.50 -12.77 -11.61
C ILE A 907 -3.17 -13.42 -12.01
N VAL A 908 -3.02 -14.69 -11.63
CA VAL A 908 -1.87 -15.54 -11.92
C VAL A 908 -2.33 -16.64 -12.86
N GLN A 909 -1.57 -16.90 -13.92
CA GLN A 909 -1.80 -17.99 -14.86
C GLN A 909 -0.51 -18.76 -15.05
N ASP A 910 -0.57 -20.07 -14.85
CA ASP A 910 0.61 -20.92 -14.86
C ASP A 910 1.23 -21.03 -16.26
N THR A 911 2.55 -20.83 -16.31
CA THR A 911 3.39 -21.10 -17.49
C THR A 911 4.16 -22.42 -17.35
N GLU A 912 4.33 -22.91 -16.13
CA GLU A 912 4.92 -24.21 -15.83
C GLU A 912 3.84 -25.18 -15.34
N THR A 913 3.82 -26.39 -15.89
CA THR A 913 2.85 -27.44 -15.54
C THR A 913 3.50 -28.67 -14.90
N VAL A 914 2.66 -29.53 -14.34
CA VAL A 914 2.96 -30.83 -13.76
C VAL A 914 1.89 -31.85 -14.16
N PRO A 915 2.23 -33.16 -14.27
CA PRO A 915 1.25 -34.21 -14.45
C PRO A 915 0.22 -34.23 -13.32
N SER A 916 -1.05 -34.33 -13.70
CA SER A 916 -2.22 -34.34 -12.82
C SER A 916 -3.31 -35.24 -13.40
N VAL A 917 -4.42 -35.34 -12.70
CA VAL A 917 -5.65 -36.01 -13.15
C VAL A 917 -6.82 -35.03 -13.11
N MET A 918 -7.77 -35.16 -14.04
CA MET A 918 -8.98 -34.32 -14.13
C MET A 918 -10.13 -35.14 -14.73
N ASP A 919 -11.07 -35.55 -13.88
CA ASP A 919 -12.13 -36.52 -14.17
C ASP A 919 -11.63 -37.93 -14.56
N GLY A 920 -10.57 -38.39 -13.90
CA GLY A 920 -9.89 -39.65 -14.21
C GLY A 920 -8.91 -39.59 -15.39
N GLU A 921 -9.06 -38.61 -16.28
CA GLU A 921 -8.19 -38.40 -17.44
C GLU A 921 -6.87 -37.71 -17.08
N GLN A 922 -5.81 -37.96 -17.87
CA GLN A 922 -4.53 -37.27 -17.70
C GLN A 922 -4.66 -35.77 -17.96
N TYR A 923 -4.13 -34.95 -17.06
CA TYR A 923 -4.21 -33.50 -17.11
C TYR A 923 -2.83 -32.85 -16.89
N SER A 924 -2.63 -31.67 -17.48
CA SER A 924 -1.42 -30.87 -17.28
C SER A 924 -1.76 -29.66 -16.42
N ALA A 925 -1.61 -29.81 -15.11
CA ALA A 925 -2.00 -28.80 -14.13
C ALA A 925 -0.88 -27.77 -13.94
N GLY A 926 -1.24 -26.52 -13.70
CA GLY A 926 -0.32 -25.43 -13.37
C GLY A 926 0.28 -25.57 -11.97
N LYS A 927 1.59 -25.34 -11.83
CA LYS A 927 2.30 -25.51 -10.55
C LYS A 927 1.78 -24.61 -9.44
N PHE A 928 1.55 -23.33 -9.73
CA PHE A 928 1.06 -22.36 -8.75
C PHE A 928 -0.38 -22.68 -8.33
N ALA A 929 -1.27 -22.89 -9.30
CA ALA A 929 -2.69 -23.14 -9.07
C ALA A 929 -2.96 -24.48 -8.37
N GLN A 930 -2.37 -25.58 -8.85
CA GLN A 930 -2.57 -26.91 -8.28
C GLN A 930 -2.02 -27.02 -6.87
N SER A 931 -0.82 -26.47 -6.60
CA SER A 931 -0.22 -26.51 -5.26
C SER A 931 -1.02 -25.72 -4.23
N LEU A 932 -1.57 -24.55 -4.62
CA LEU A 932 -2.50 -23.79 -3.79
C LEU A 932 -3.81 -24.56 -3.55
N ARG A 933 -4.41 -25.13 -4.60
CA ARG A 933 -5.66 -25.88 -4.50
C ARG A 933 -5.53 -27.12 -3.62
N LEU A 934 -4.44 -27.88 -3.76
CA LEU A 934 -4.09 -29.01 -2.90
C LEU A 934 -3.83 -28.57 -1.44
N ARG A 935 -3.23 -27.39 -1.23
CA ARG A 935 -3.05 -26.81 0.10
C ARG A 935 -4.39 -26.49 0.76
N CYS A 936 -5.29 -25.77 0.08
CA CYS A 936 -6.63 -25.48 0.58
C CYS A 936 -7.40 -26.77 0.89
N PHE A 937 -7.41 -27.74 -0.03
CA PHE A 937 -8.05 -29.05 0.19
C PHE A 937 -7.49 -29.79 1.40
N ARG A 938 -6.16 -29.81 1.60
CA ARG A 938 -5.53 -30.41 2.79
C ARG A 938 -6.02 -29.75 4.09
N VAL A 939 -6.09 -28.42 4.15
CA VAL A 939 -6.52 -27.69 5.36
C VAL A 939 -8.01 -27.94 5.63
N VAL A 940 -8.90 -27.77 4.64
CA VAL A 940 -10.34 -27.86 4.89
C VAL A 940 -10.86 -29.29 5.06
N LEU A 941 -10.27 -30.29 4.39
CA LEU A 941 -10.69 -31.70 4.48
C LEU A 941 -9.89 -32.51 5.53
N GLY A 942 -8.71 -32.02 5.94
CA GLY A 942 -7.79 -32.71 6.86
C GLY A 942 -7.11 -33.94 6.24
N GLY A 943 -5.82 -34.13 6.52
CA GLY A 943 -5.05 -35.29 6.09
C GLY A 943 -3.61 -34.96 5.72
N SER A 944 -2.87 -35.96 5.23
CA SER A 944 -1.49 -35.81 4.78
C SER A 944 -1.38 -35.26 3.35
N ASP A 945 -0.21 -34.68 3.06
CA ASP A 945 0.15 -34.01 1.81
C ASP A 945 0.08 -34.91 0.55
N GLN A 946 0.04 -36.23 0.74
CA GLN A 946 0.02 -37.24 -0.33
C GLN A 946 -1.33 -37.97 -0.47
N ASN A 947 -2.42 -37.47 0.12
CA ASN A 947 -3.73 -38.13 0.01
C ASN A 947 -4.18 -38.25 -1.47
N PRO A 948 -4.24 -39.45 -2.07
CA PRO A 948 -4.56 -39.60 -3.50
C PRO A 948 -5.98 -39.12 -3.83
N ASP A 949 -6.90 -39.24 -2.88
CA ASP A 949 -8.28 -38.75 -3.01
C ASP A 949 -8.37 -37.24 -3.27
N HIS A 950 -7.34 -36.45 -2.93
CA HIS A 950 -7.33 -35.00 -3.18
C HIS A 950 -6.83 -34.62 -4.57
N GLN A 951 -6.29 -35.55 -5.38
CA GLN A 951 -5.61 -35.17 -6.62
C GLN A 951 -6.58 -34.67 -7.70
N ASP A 952 -7.69 -35.39 -7.91
CA ASP A 952 -8.73 -35.02 -8.88
C ASP A 952 -9.78 -34.09 -8.25
N PRO A 953 -9.91 -32.82 -8.69
CA PRO A 953 -10.85 -31.88 -8.10
C PRO A 953 -12.27 -32.00 -8.66
N VAL A 954 -12.58 -32.92 -9.58
CA VAL A 954 -13.89 -33.03 -10.25
C VAL A 954 -14.52 -34.40 -10.24
N CYS A 955 -13.76 -35.49 -10.10
CA CYS A 955 -14.30 -36.84 -10.17
C CYS A 955 -15.42 -37.08 -9.15
N GLU A 956 -16.30 -38.02 -9.46
CA GLU A 956 -17.51 -38.26 -8.68
C GLU A 956 -17.23 -38.80 -7.27
N ARG A 957 -16.18 -39.63 -7.14
CA ARG A 957 -15.64 -40.09 -5.86
C ARG A 957 -15.23 -38.90 -4.97
N PHE A 958 -14.35 -38.02 -5.45
CA PHE A 958 -13.92 -36.87 -4.66
C PHE A 958 -15.10 -35.97 -4.28
N PHE A 959 -15.94 -35.60 -5.26
CA PHE A 959 -17.04 -34.67 -5.02
C PHE A 959 -18.07 -35.22 -4.02
N LYS A 960 -18.48 -36.50 -4.14
CA LYS A 960 -19.52 -37.10 -3.29
C LYS A 960 -18.94 -37.71 -2.00
N GLU A 961 -17.98 -38.63 -2.12
CA GLU A 961 -17.51 -39.47 -1.01
C GLU A 961 -16.51 -38.74 -0.10
N VAL A 962 -15.82 -37.72 -0.60
CA VAL A 962 -14.84 -36.93 0.16
C VAL A 962 -15.41 -35.56 0.55
N TRP A 963 -15.73 -34.69 -0.42
CA TRP A 963 -16.14 -33.31 -0.16
C TRP A 963 -17.52 -33.21 0.49
N ILE A 964 -18.59 -33.61 -0.21
CA ILE A 964 -19.97 -33.52 0.30
C ILE A 964 -20.16 -34.38 1.56
N SER A 965 -19.65 -35.61 1.55
CA SER A 965 -19.62 -36.52 2.70
C SER A 965 -18.99 -35.88 3.95
N THR A 966 -17.84 -35.22 3.82
CA THR A 966 -17.16 -34.57 4.95
C THR A 966 -17.92 -33.34 5.43
N ALA A 967 -18.38 -32.48 4.52
CA ALA A 967 -19.17 -31.31 4.85
C ALA A 967 -20.46 -31.67 5.63
N ALA A 968 -21.19 -32.70 5.18
CA ALA A 968 -22.42 -33.16 5.81
C ALA A 968 -22.18 -33.92 7.14
N ARG A 969 -21.17 -34.80 7.19
CA ARG A 969 -20.78 -35.54 8.41
C ARG A 969 -20.36 -34.56 9.52
N ASN A 970 -19.46 -33.64 9.22
CA ASN A 970 -18.95 -32.69 10.20
C ASN A 970 -20.08 -31.78 10.71
N ALA A 971 -20.90 -31.22 9.82
CA ALA A 971 -22.05 -30.38 10.21
C ALA A 971 -23.01 -31.13 11.14
N THR A 972 -23.34 -32.38 10.81
CA THR A 972 -24.22 -33.24 11.63
C THR A 972 -23.66 -33.47 13.04
N ILE A 973 -22.34 -33.68 13.16
CA ILE A 973 -21.67 -33.89 14.46
C ILE A 973 -21.65 -32.58 15.26
N PHE A 974 -21.30 -31.43 14.66
CA PHE A 974 -21.29 -30.15 15.37
C PHE A 974 -22.69 -29.75 15.88
N ASP A 975 -23.74 -29.94 15.06
CA ASP A 975 -25.14 -29.71 15.46
C ASP A 975 -25.56 -30.65 16.61
N LYS A 976 -25.17 -31.93 16.56
CA LYS A 976 -25.47 -32.93 17.60
C LYS A 976 -24.77 -32.62 18.92
N VAL A 977 -23.48 -32.26 18.87
CA VAL A 977 -22.63 -32.13 20.06
C VAL A 977 -22.83 -30.78 20.75
N PHE A 978 -22.79 -29.68 19.99
CA PHE A 978 -22.74 -28.32 20.53
C PHE A 978 -24.03 -27.52 20.39
N ARG A 979 -24.95 -27.97 19.50
CA ARG A 979 -26.12 -27.18 19.08
C ARG A 979 -25.68 -25.79 18.62
N CYS A 980 -24.70 -25.74 17.73
CA CYS A 980 -24.12 -24.51 17.22
C CYS A 980 -25.06 -23.77 16.25
N LEU A 981 -24.72 -22.50 15.99
CA LEU A 981 -25.40 -21.66 15.00
C LEU A 981 -24.40 -21.25 13.91
N PRO A 982 -24.86 -20.98 12.68
CA PRO A 982 -26.21 -21.19 12.15
C PRO A 982 -26.53 -22.68 11.97
N SER A 983 -27.82 -23.05 11.92
CA SER A 983 -28.28 -24.43 11.67
C SER A 983 -29.59 -24.46 10.87
N ASP A 984 -29.74 -25.47 9.99
CA ASP A 984 -30.96 -25.73 9.21
C ASP A 984 -32.17 -26.16 10.08
N GLN A 985 -31.95 -26.44 11.37
CA GLN A 985 -32.99 -26.75 12.35
C GLN A 985 -33.76 -25.51 12.84
N VAL A 986 -33.26 -24.29 12.59
CA VAL A 986 -33.79 -23.04 13.14
C VAL A 986 -34.28 -22.12 12.02
N ASN A 987 -35.57 -22.12 11.75
CA ASN A 987 -36.16 -21.42 10.60
C ASN A 987 -36.63 -19.99 10.95
N ASN A 988 -36.82 -19.70 12.24
CA ASN A 988 -37.33 -18.42 12.77
C ASN A 988 -36.83 -18.15 14.22
N LEU A 989 -37.06 -16.93 14.72
CA LEU A 989 -36.61 -16.43 16.03
C LEU A 989 -37.37 -17.05 17.23
N ALA A 990 -38.49 -17.73 17.03
CA ALA A 990 -39.10 -18.56 18.07
C ALA A 990 -38.33 -19.88 18.22
N GLN A 991 -38.14 -20.60 17.10
CA GLN A 991 -37.33 -21.81 17.05
C GLN A 991 -35.89 -21.57 17.53
N LEU A 992 -35.33 -20.39 17.30
CA LEU A 992 -34.00 -20.02 17.81
C LEU A 992 -33.93 -20.07 19.34
N ARG A 993 -34.88 -19.41 20.01
CA ARG A 993 -34.96 -19.38 21.49
C ARG A 993 -35.18 -20.78 22.06
N ASP A 994 -36.02 -21.59 21.43
CA ASP A 994 -36.25 -22.99 21.82
C ASP A 994 -35.04 -23.89 21.52
N PHE A 995 -34.19 -23.52 20.56
CA PHE A 995 -33.03 -24.31 20.14
C PHE A 995 -31.82 -24.09 21.06
N ILE A 996 -31.59 -22.86 21.53
CA ILE A 996 -30.48 -22.50 22.43
C ILE A 996 -30.73 -22.94 23.88
N ASN A 997 -32.00 -22.94 24.33
CA ASN A 997 -32.38 -23.34 25.69
C ASN A 997 -32.39 -24.88 25.90
N LYS A 998 -32.18 -25.66 24.84
CA LYS A 998 -32.10 -27.13 24.93
C LYS A 998 -30.71 -27.56 25.40
N PRO A 999 -30.62 -28.55 26.32
CA PRO A 999 -29.36 -29.14 26.76
C PRO A 999 -28.44 -29.58 25.61
N LYS A 1000 -27.12 -29.57 25.87
CA LYS A 1000 -26.07 -29.79 24.87
C LYS A 1000 -25.26 -31.01 25.27
N LEU A 1001 -25.08 -31.96 24.36
CA LEU A 1001 -24.30 -33.17 24.63
C LEU A 1001 -22.88 -32.86 25.14
N ALA A 1002 -22.25 -31.79 24.64
CA ALA A 1002 -20.96 -31.28 25.13
C ALA A 1002 -20.91 -30.90 26.63
N THR A 1003 -22.07 -30.63 27.24
CA THR A 1003 -22.25 -30.32 28.66
C THR A 1003 -22.83 -31.52 29.42
N ASP A 1004 -23.83 -32.18 28.84
CA ASP A 1004 -24.63 -33.23 29.51
C ASP A 1004 -23.89 -34.57 29.62
N ASP A 1005 -23.10 -34.91 28.59
CA ASP A 1005 -22.30 -36.14 28.51
C ASP A 1005 -20.99 -35.84 27.73
N PRO A 1006 -20.00 -35.19 28.38
CA PRO A 1006 -18.76 -34.78 27.72
C PRO A 1006 -17.94 -35.96 27.17
N ALA A 1007 -18.07 -37.15 27.76
CA ALA A 1007 -17.37 -38.35 27.30
C ALA A 1007 -17.90 -38.78 25.92
N LYS A 1008 -19.22 -38.92 25.79
CA LYS A 1008 -19.88 -39.26 24.53
C LYS A 1008 -19.78 -38.14 23.49
N ALA A 1009 -19.76 -36.88 23.92
CA ALA A 1009 -19.43 -35.76 23.07
C ALA A 1009 -18.03 -35.92 22.46
N ALA A 1010 -17.02 -36.22 23.27
CA ALA A 1010 -15.65 -36.47 22.78
C ALA A 1010 -15.58 -37.70 21.84
N GLU A 1011 -16.40 -38.74 22.04
CA GLU A 1011 -16.48 -39.87 21.10
C GLU A 1011 -17.11 -39.53 19.75
N GLU A 1012 -18.11 -38.65 19.71
CA GLU A 1012 -18.66 -38.13 18.46
C GLU A 1012 -17.65 -37.22 17.75
N LEU A 1013 -16.93 -36.37 18.48
CA LEU A 1013 -15.97 -35.42 17.93
C LEU A 1013 -14.73 -36.09 17.31
N LYS A 1014 -14.34 -37.29 17.75
CA LYS A 1014 -13.32 -38.13 17.09
C LYS A 1014 -13.67 -38.51 15.63
N LYS A 1015 -14.93 -38.31 15.19
CA LYS A 1015 -15.42 -38.61 13.83
C LYS A 1015 -15.36 -37.39 12.89
N ILE A 1016 -15.03 -36.21 13.41
CA ILE A 1016 -14.71 -35.02 12.62
C ILE A 1016 -13.41 -35.28 11.84
N ARG A 1017 -13.36 -34.84 10.58
CA ARG A 1017 -12.12 -34.79 9.80
C ARG A 1017 -12.06 -33.48 9.02
N GLY A 1018 -10.98 -32.71 9.21
CA GLY A 1018 -10.87 -31.35 8.68
C GLY A 1018 -11.85 -30.38 9.33
N PHE A 1019 -12.03 -29.23 8.69
CA PHE A 1019 -12.86 -28.12 9.19
C PHE A 1019 -14.13 -27.89 8.35
N LEU A 1020 -14.20 -28.48 7.15
CA LEU A 1020 -15.29 -28.24 6.20
C LEU A 1020 -16.63 -28.70 6.77
N VAL A 1021 -17.62 -27.80 6.76
CA VAL A 1021 -19.02 -28.07 7.13
C VAL A 1021 -19.98 -27.56 6.05
N GLN A 1022 -21.08 -28.26 5.84
CA GLN A 1022 -22.11 -27.84 4.88
C GLN A 1022 -22.78 -26.54 5.34
N PHE A 1023 -23.00 -25.60 4.42
CA PHE A 1023 -23.64 -24.32 4.75
C PHE A 1023 -25.17 -24.49 4.93
N PRO A 1024 -25.78 -24.01 6.02
CA PRO A 1024 -27.22 -24.13 6.25
C PRO A 1024 -28.01 -23.07 5.46
N PHE A 1025 -28.85 -23.52 4.52
CA PHE A 1025 -29.69 -22.65 3.68
C PHE A 1025 -30.97 -22.15 4.38
N ARG A 1026 -31.47 -22.90 5.36
CA ARG A 1026 -32.77 -22.70 6.02
C ARG A 1026 -32.70 -21.85 7.29
N PHE A 1027 -31.50 -21.56 7.80
CA PHE A 1027 -31.33 -20.78 9.02
C PHE A 1027 -31.99 -19.40 8.89
N LEU A 1028 -32.97 -19.11 9.76
CA LEU A 1028 -33.81 -17.91 9.70
C LEU A 1028 -34.42 -17.66 8.30
N LYS A 1029 -34.97 -18.71 7.66
CA LYS A 1029 -35.63 -18.63 6.34
C LYS A 1029 -37.00 -17.94 6.35
N GLU A 1030 -37.69 -17.97 7.48
CA GLU A 1030 -39.02 -17.37 7.66
C GLU A 1030 -38.94 -15.91 8.14
N GLU A 1031 -37.75 -15.42 8.45
CA GLU A 1031 -37.50 -14.06 8.93
C GLU A 1031 -37.18 -13.07 7.80
N TYR A 1032 -37.67 -11.83 7.96
CA TYR A 1032 -37.26 -10.71 7.12
C TYR A 1032 -35.96 -10.10 7.65
N LEU A 1033 -34.82 -10.68 7.27
CA LEU A 1033 -33.46 -10.34 7.74
C LEU A 1033 -32.93 -8.95 7.32
N LEU A 1034 -33.76 -8.00 6.89
CA LEU A 1034 -33.34 -6.62 6.62
C LEU A 1034 -33.74 -5.70 7.78
N PRO A 1035 -32.92 -4.66 8.10
CA PRO A 1035 -33.16 -3.82 9.27
C PRO A 1035 -34.55 -3.17 9.29
N SER A 1036 -35.29 -3.39 10.37
CA SER A 1036 -36.65 -2.85 10.56
C SER A 1036 -36.68 -1.32 10.46
N VAL A 1037 -37.74 -0.79 9.83
CA VAL A 1037 -37.92 0.65 9.61
C VAL A 1037 -37.85 1.42 10.93
N GLY A 1038 -36.94 2.39 11.02
CA GLY A 1038 -36.68 3.20 12.22
C GLY A 1038 -35.45 2.77 13.03
N THR A 1039 -34.83 1.63 12.71
CA THR A 1039 -33.48 1.29 13.19
C THR A 1039 -32.44 2.19 12.54
N LYS A 1040 -31.28 2.42 13.19
CA LYS A 1040 -30.18 3.20 12.61
C LYS A 1040 -29.68 2.58 11.29
N GLU A 1041 -29.71 1.25 11.22
CA GLU A 1041 -29.26 0.46 10.09
C GLU A 1041 -30.26 0.46 8.93
N SER A 1042 -31.53 0.81 9.18
CA SER A 1042 -32.52 1.15 8.13
C SER A 1042 -32.40 2.58 7.60
N MET A 1043 -31.65 3.45 8.30
CA MET A 1043 -31.41 4.84 7.88
C MET A 1043 -30.18 5.01 6.98
N VAL A 1044 -29.34 3.97 6.85
CA VAL A 1044 -28.23 3.96 5.88
C VAL A 1044 -28.69 3.37 4.54
N PRO A 1045 -28.15 3.81 3.40
CA PRO A 1045 -28.49 3.23 2.10
C PRO A 1045 -28.19 1.74 2.04
N MET A 1046 -29.05 0.96 1.35
CA MET A 1046 -28.85 -0.49 1.16
C MET A 1046 -27.47 -0.84 0.59
N GLU A 1047 -26.92 0.05 -0.24
CA GLU A 1047 -25.57 -0.04 -0.82
C GLU A 1047 -24.42 -0.10 0.21
N VAL A 1048 -24.66 0.23 1.48
CA VAL A 1048 -23.68 0.00 2.56
C VAL A 1048 -23.41 -1.50 2.76
N TRP A 1049 -24.45 -2.32 2.54
CA TRP A 1049 -24.48 -3.77 2.78
C TRP A 1049 -24.26 -4.62 1.52
N THR A 1050 -24.21 -4.03 0.31
CA THR A 1050 -24.11 -4.78 -0.96
C THR A 1050 -22.76 -4.74 -1.64
#